data_AF-A0A8J7UGJ1-F1
#
_entry.id   AF-A0A8J7UGJ1-F1
#
_cell.length_a   1.000
_cell.length_b   1.000
_cell.length_c   1.000
_cell.angle_alpha   90.00
_cell.angle_beta   90.00
_cell.angle_gamma   90.00
#
_symmetry.space_group_name_H-M   'P 1'
#
loop_
_entity.id
_entity.type
_entity.pdbx_description
1 polymer ?
#
loop_
_entity_poly.entity_id
_entity_poly.type
_entity_poly.pdbx_seq_one_letter_code
_entity_poly.pdbx_strand_id
1 'polypeptide(L)'
;MAAAAKRCVLLFLMAWAACVFTARAEGVNIWAKGQWEKDGAVDIFNSVIVRKDRSILVVEKIDGHEGDLVYSLSRPHASNALRKGLPSPTINKVELDGKAVTSGVLVGRNKDGVPLEVRIPSPGPGRHAYSIRYELKGRVLCSHGEYDELVWETGHVKGSSGIARVSCAVKLPDGAKLLGQSSRLGKGPSGSKKTYDFVGKTGSALYRGEEYMEDGEAFAVTARWSKGAVTPPGIWDADYPDKKAFYDIHDIVTVNTDGSIDYEARLSGHAGAHHYGLSRVYASSSRFAESAPLEFVSATVDGRPAQASLIMNSSNEPVGVNIAPPSQGSHDYVLRLKTTDRVLFNSKKYDELTWDVGRASPRARVACTIRLPEGAEVLEQRARLGHETTNHKPVEMSKAAGEALFRGMGYMEQEESFAATVRFTKGVVTPPASARTMANMEMGSWVLLALVVLFCAVMWWFFGKDPRPKTIVPRFYPPVLSDGTILSPAQVAYVHDSARLKSRGFVGLLLNLAVQKALSISGSGTKKDPYVLSAGKKAGQARRQGPQSDARTDGRPAEAELNRRWNEKISRGQGFDGAERSVIRCLLAEGAQYIFGKQSSWSLAQARGDAYLAVSEDLRGTWRLRGPIVLIMHFIVYVALVTFLAISGALGGSGGFAVVCALITLGGLLSWLYHSTMRKVHRFFIQWEEMGWLTMGAFFLLCALIPVILLYDCIIIPNEDMHSFAGYAFMAPWMPLRILLVPALAAYLYRRTRSWSAALLGPLKFLGFLLLFVLLLGMLWAMNFPGTSGITLLLALVAPTVFLPIMKQPSPKALQLMADIEGFGMYIKAAETEKLGVLNPPDRTPQEFERVMPYAVALGLEHAWGAKFTNLAAQLHFNGSLGTLDEFQHRLDGI
;
A
#
# COMPACT_ATOMS: atom_id res chain seq x y z
N MET A 1 43.99 -8.60 73.67
CA MET A 1 44.06 -8.86 72.21
C MET A 1 45.00 -9.99 71.79
N ALA A 2 46.04 -10.37 72.55
CA ALA A 2 46.83 -11.59 72.27
C ALA A 2 46.13 -12.94 72.62
N ALA A 3 45.02 -12.92 73.37
CA ALA A 3 44.26 -14.13 73.74
C ALA A 3 43.14 -14.52 72.73
N ALA A 4 42.69 -13.60 71.87
CA ALA A 4 41.71 -13.90 70.82
C ALA A 4 42.37 -14.56 69.59
N ALA A 5 43.61 -14.17 69.27
CA ALA A 5 44.38 -14.76 68.18
C ALA A 5 44.77 -16.23 68.41
N LYS A 6 44.95 -16.66 69.67
CA LYS A 6 45.23 -18.07 70.01
C LYS A 6 44.02 -19.01 69.93
N ARG A 7 42.78 -18.51 70.03
CA ARG A 7 41.56 -19.34 69.87
C ARG A 7 41.19 -19.55 68.39
N CYS A 8 41.48 -18.59 67.51
CA CYS A 8 41.24 -18.76 66.06
C CYS A 8 42.24 -19.73 65.40
N VAL A 9 43.51 -19.75 65.82
CA VAL A 9 44.52 -20.68 65.26
C VAL A 9 44.28 -22.13 65.71
N LEU A 10 43.77 -22.36 66.93
CA LEU A 10 43.42 -23.70 67.40
C LEU A 10 42.16 -24.26 66.72
N LEU A 11 41.16 -23.42 66.41
CA LEU A 11 39.99 -23.79 65.63
C LEU A 11 40.34 -24.08 64.16
N PHE A 12 41.30 -23.36 63.59
CA PHE A 12 41.76 -23.59 62.22
C PHE A 12 42.60 -24.87 62.09
N LEU A 13 43.42 -25.21 63.08
CA LEU A 13 44.19 -26.46 63.10
C LEU A 13 43.32 -27.69 63.42
N MET A 14 42.26 -27.56 64.23
CA MET A 14 41.28 -28.64 64.43
C MET A 14 40.39 -28.86 63.19
N ALA A 15 40.04 -27.80 62.44
CA ALA A 15 39.32 -27.93 61.18
C ALA A 15 40.19 -28.52 60.05
N TRP A 16 41.49 -28.22 60.03
CA TRP A 16 42.42 -28.80 59.04
C TRP A 16 42.74 -30.27 59.34
N ALA A 17 42.85 -30.67 60.62
CA ALA A 17 43.00 -32.08 61.01
C ALA A 17 41.72 -32.92 60.76
N ALA A 18 40.53 -32.31 60.83
CA ALA A 18 39.27 -32.96 60.45
C ALA A 18 39.08 -33.12 58.93
N CYS A 19 39.75 -32.29 58.11
CA CYS A 19 39.70 -32.39 56.65
C CYS A 19 40.80 -33.28 56.02
N VAL A 20 41.86 -33.62 56.76
CA VAL A 20 42.97 -34.47 56.26
C VAL A 20 42.84 -35.94 56.70
N PHE A 21 41.93 -36.27 57.64
CA PHE A 21 41.65 -37.64 58.07
C PHE A 21 40.37 -38.29 57.50
N THR A 22 39.62 -37.60 56.62
CA THR A 22 38.54 -38.23 55.83
C THR A 22 38.97 -38.51 54.38
N ALA A 23 40.27 -38.73 54.16
CA ALA A 23 40.81 -39.39 52.98
C ALA A 23 40.94 -40.90 53.21
N ARG A 24 39.84 -41.56 53.59
CA ARG A 24 39.61 -43.01 53.40
C ARG A 24 38.16 -43.30 53.77
N ALA A 25 37.50 -44.07 52.90
CA ALA A 25 36.10 -44.50 53.01
C ALA A 25 35.04 -43.49 52.55
N GLU A 26 34.92 -43.29 51.23
CA GLU A 26 33.63 -42.99 50.63
C GLU A 26 33.35 -43.99 49.50
N GLY A 27 33.12 -45.23 49.91
CA GLY A 27 32.22 -46.10 49.17
C GLY A 27 30.81 -45.56 49.38
N VAL A 28 30.39 -44.59 48.55
CA VAL A 28 28.96 -44.34 48.36
C VAL A 28 28.44 -45.54 47.58
N ASN A 29 28.11 -46.60 48.31
CA ASN A 29 27.23 -47.65 47.85
C ASN A 29 25.88 -46.98 47.60
N ILE A 30 25.62 -46.63 46.33
CA ILE A 30 24.28 -46.25 45.85
C ILE A 30 23.32 -47.46 45.87
N TRP A 31 23.84 -48.64 46.22
CA TRP A 31 23.09 -49.86 46.42
C TRP A 31 22.57 -49.93 47.85
N ALA A 32 21.29 -49.60 48.04
CA ALA A 32 20.53 -50.29 49.06
C ALA A 32 20.54 -51.79 48.67
N LYS A 33 21.16 -52.63 49.51
CA LYS A 33 21.01 -54.09 49.43
C LYS A 33 19.52 -54.41 49.58
N GLY A 34 18.86 -54.69 48.47
CA GLY A 34 17.48 -55.14 48.37
C GLY A 34 17.43 -56.31 47.39
N GLN A 35 16.70 -57.36 47.77
CA GLN A 35 16.58 -58.61 47.03
C GLN A 35 15.91 -58.38 45.67
N TRP A 36 16.31 -59.17 44.67
CA TRP A 36 15.79 -59.13 43.31
C TRP A 36 14.31 -59.52 43.27
N GLU A 37 13.40 -58.55 43.22
CA GLU A 37 11.96 -58.83 43.41
C GLU A 37 11.22 -59.27 42.14
N LYS A 38 11.90 -59.47 40.99
CA LYS A 38 11.39 -60.22 39.83
C LYS A 38 12.56 -60.86 39.06
N ASP A 39 12.42 -62.12 38.67
CA ASP A 39 13.41 -62.81 37.84
C ASP A 39 13.56 -62.10 36.48
N GLY A 40 14.81 -61.82 36.08
CA GLY A 40 15.16 -61.20 34.80
C GLY A 40 15.18 -59.66 34.72
N ALA A 41 14.88 -58.94 35.81
CA ALA A 41 14.88 -57.48 35.82
C ALA A 41 16.27 -56.89 36.14
N VAL A 42 16.64 -55.77 35.51
CA VAL A 42 17.99 -55.16 35.62
C VAL A 42 17.97 -53.82 36.35
N ASP A 43 19.11 -53.43 36.93
CA ASP A 43 19.31 -52.10 37.50
C ASP A 43 20.21 -51.26 36.59
N ILE A 44 19.81 -50.01 36.30
CA ILE A 44 20.57 -49.12 35.42
C ILE A 44 21.00 -47.85 36.15
N PHE A 45 22.29 -47.53 36.05
CA PHE A 45 22.87 -46.26 36.51
C PHE A 45 23.54 -45.51 35.36
N ASN A 46 23.13 -44.27 35.15
CA ASN A 46 23.72 -43.36 34.17
C ASN A 46 24.52 -42.26 34.88
N SER A 47 25.77 -42.04 34.45
CA SER A 47 26.54 -40.86 34.80
C SER A 47 26.84 -40.06 33.54
N VAL A 48 26.29 -38.86 33.48
CA VAL A 48 26.36 -37.97 32.33
C VAL A 48 27.18 -36.75 32.72
N ILE A 49 28.35 -36.60 32.13
CA ILE A 49 29.29 -35.51 32.45
C ILE A 49 29.30 -34.52 31.29
N VAL A 50 28.81 -33.31 31.55
CA VAL A 50 28.79 -32.23 30.57
C VAL A 50 30.13 -31.49 30.63
N ARG A 51 30.82 -31.40 29.48
CA ARG A 51 32.09 -30.66 29.36
C ARG A 51 31.85 -29.26 28.79
N LYS A 52 32.82 -28.37 29.01
CA LYS A 52 32.78 -26.98 28.52
C LYS A 52 32.66 -26.88 26.99
N ASP A 53 33.19 -27.85 26.26
CA ASP A 53 33.19 -27.91 24.79
C ASP A 53 31.87 -28.46 24.17
N ARG A 54 30.80 -28.57 24.96
CA ARG A 54 29.51 -29.17 24.58
C ARG A 54 29.55 -30.67 24.28
N SER A 55 30.68 -31.34 24.53
CA SER A 55 30.73 -32.80 24.52
C SER A 55 30.20 -33.36 25.85
N ILE A 56 29.64 -34.56 25.77
CA ILE A 56 29.06 -35.27 26.89
C ILE A 56 29.73 -36.62 26.99
N LEU A 57 30.35 -36.90 28.13
CA LEU A 57 30.88 -38.21 28.45
C LEU A 57 29.82 -38.97 29.26
N VAL A 58 29.48 -40.16 28.80
CA VAL A 58 28.45 -40.99 29.40
C VAL A 58 29.08 -42.28 29.90
N VAL A 59 28.73 -42.67 31.11
CA VAL A 59 29.03 -43.98 31.68
C VAL A 59 27.72 -44.61 32.12
N GLU A 60 27.43 -45.78 31.58
CA GLU A 60 26.21 -46.52 31.89
C GLU A 60 26.57 -47.85 32.49
N LYS A 61 26.03 -48.13 33.66
CA LYS A 61 26.21 -49.40 34.36
C LYS A 61 24.89 -50.13 34.38
N ILE A 62 24.92 -51.38 33.97
CA ILE A 62 23.76 -52.27 33.90
C ILE A 62 24.11 -53.49 34.75
N ASP A 63 23.37 -53.69 35.83
CA ASP A 63 23.63 -54.73 36.80
C ASP A 63 22.51 -55.77 36.77
N GLY A 64 22.90 -57.05 36.80
CA GLY A 64 21.97 -58.15 36.98
C GLY A 64 21.39 -58.75 35.70
N HIS A 65 22.01 -58.59 34.54
CA HIS A 65 21.54 -59.23 33.29
C HIS A 65 22.14 -60.64 33.12
N GLU A 66 21.33 -61.60 32.68
CA GLU A 66 21.74 -62.98 32.42
C GLU A 66 21.85 -63.24 30.90
N GLY A 67 22.98 -63.78 30.45
CA GLY A 67 23.25 -64.00 29.02
C GLY A 67 23.69 -62.74 28.25
N ASP A 68 23.77 -62.86 26.92
CA ASP A 68 24.24 -61.80 26.00
C ASP A 68 23.47 -60.49 26.22
N LEU A 69 24.20 -59.41 26.53
CA LEU A 69 23.59 -58.09 26.63
C LEU A 69 23.39 -57.52 25.22
N VAL A 70 22.15 -57.16 24.87
CA VAL A 70 21.84 -56.30 23.73
C VAL A 70 21.26 -54.99 24.25
N TYR A 71 22.05 -53.93 24.20
CA TYR A 71 21.73 -52.67 24.83
C TYR A 71 21.64 -51.53 23.83
N SER A 72 20.51 -50.81 23.81
CA SER A 72 20.40 -49.57 23.05
C SER A 72 20.94 -48.40 23.87
N LEU A 73 21.95 -47.72 23.34
CA LEU A 73 22.58 -46.58 24.01
C LEU A 73 21.55 -45.48 24.29
N SER A 74 21.58 -44.93 25.52
CA SER A 74 20.80 -43.77 25.94
C SER A 74 20.99 -42.57 25.00
N ARG A 75 20.00 -41.68 24.96
CA ARG A 75 20.00 -40.54 24.01
C ARG A 75 19.48 -39.27 24.65
N PRO A 76 20.00 -38.10 24.25
CA PRO A 76 19.35 -36.85 24.56
C PRO A 76 18.08 -36.65 23.72
N HIS A 77 16.99 -36.16 24.33
CA HIS A 77 15.73 -35.93 23.61
C HIS A 77 15.84 -34.64 22.77
N ALA A 78 15.93 -34.77 21.44
CA ALA A 78 15.94 -33.65 20.50
C ALA A 78 14.74 -33.71 19.54
N SER A 79 14.23 -32.56 19.13
CA SER A 79 13.16 -32.44 18.12
C SER A 79 13.57 -33.12 16.80
N ASN A 80 12.60 -33.60 16.02
CA ASN A 80 12.87 -34.35 14.77
C ASN A 80 13.73 -33.57 13.75
N ALA A 81 13.78 -32.24 13.82
CA ALA A 81 14.64 -31.40 12.98
C ALA A 81 16.13 -31.43 13.37
N LEU A 82 16.44 -31.62 14.66
CA LEU A 82 17.81 -31.74 15.18
C LEU A 82 18.39 -33.16 15.03
N ARG A 83 17.55 -34.19 14.82
CA ARG A 83 17.99 -35.60 14.76
C ARG A 83 18.77 -35.95 13.48
N LYS A 84 18.56 -35.23 12.37
CA LYS A 84 19.28 -35.46 11.11
C LYS A 84 20.63 -34.73 11.11
N GLY A 85 21.74 -35.47 11.13
CA GLY A 85 23.09 -34.93 10.90
C GLY A 85 24.03 -34.89 12.11
N LEU A 86 23.57 -35.22 13.31
CA LEU A 86 24.45 -35.21 14.49
C LEU A 86 25.41 -36.43 14.51
N PRO A 87 26.67 -36.26 14.93
CA PRO A 87 27.70 -37.29 14.89
C PRO A 87 27.38 -38.47 15.80
N SER A 88 27.74 -39.67 15.32
CA SER A 88 27.61 -40.94 16.00
C SER A 88 28.34 -40.97 17.36
N PRO A 89 27.79 -41.69 18.37
CA PRO A 89 28.50 -41.90 19.64
C PRO A 89 29.82 -42.64 19.41
N THR A 90 30.87 -42.19 20.10
CA THR A 90 32.17 -42.87 20.10
C THR A 90 32.27 -43.72 21.37
N ILE A 91 32.25 -45.05 21.23
CA ILE A 91 32.40 -45.97 22.36
C ILE A 91 33.88 -46.01 22.75
N ASN A 92 34.18 -45.61 23.98
CA ASN A 92 35.54 -45.48 24.48
C ASN A 92 36.00 -46.74 25.23
N LYS A 93 35.11 -47.36 26.01
CA LYS A 93 35.43 -48.54 26.84
C LYS A 93 34.18 -49.34 27.15
N VAL A 94 34.30 -50.67 27.13
CA VAL A 94 33.29 -51.61 27.60
C VAL A 94 33.93 -52.52 28.65
N GLU A 95 33.24 -52.73 29.76
CA GLU A 95 33.67 -53.62 30.85
C GLU A 95 32.57 -54.60 31.21
N LEU A 96 32.97 -55.83 31.53
CA LEU A 96 32.14 -56.90 32.08
C LEU A 96 32.74 -57.35 33.41
N ASP A 97 31.96 -57.32 34.49
CA ASP A 97 32.37 -57.63 35.86
C ASP A 97 33.67 -56.90 36.28
N GLY A 98 33.79 -55.65 35.84
CA GLY A 98 34.95 -54.79 36.12
C GLY A 98 36.21 -55.06 35.27
N LYS A 99 36.16 -56.00 34.32
CA LYS A 99 37.25 -56.28 33.38
C LYS A 99 36.93 -55.71 31.99
N ALA A 100 37.91 -55.09 31.33
CA ALA A 100 37.72 -54.54 29.99
C ALA A 100 37.49 -55.66 28.95
N VAL A 101 36.49 -55.50 28.10
CA VAL A 101 36.14 -56.43 27.02
C VAL A 101 36.28 -55.71 25.69
N THR A 102 37.21 -56.18 24.84
CA THR A 102 37.43 -55.63 23.49
C THR A 102 37.08 -56.63 22.39
N SER A 103 37.15 -57.93 22.66
CA SER A 103 36.80 -58.99 21.70
C SER A 103 35.32 -59.37 21.81
N GLY A 104 34.61 -59.42 20.67
CA GLY A 104 33.22 -59.90 20.61
C GLY A 104 32.15 -58.82 20.81
N VAL A 105 32.53 -57.57 21.07
CA VAL A 105 31.56 -56.45 21.13
C VAL A 105 31.11 -56.10 19.72
N LEU A 106 29.84 -56.34 19.41
CA LEU A 106 29.24 -55.98 18.13
C LEU A 106 28.45 -54.69 18.27
N VAL A 107 28.70 -53.73 17.38
CA VAL A 107 28.02 -52.43 17.38
C VAL A 107 27.04 -52.39 16.21
N GLY A 108 25.76 -52.55 16.51
CA GLY A 108 24.67 -52.48 15.55
C GLY A 108 24.45 -51.06 15.05
N ARG A 109 24.35 -50.90 13.74
CA ARG A 109 24.11 -49.61 13.08
C ARG A 109 22.68 -49.55 12.52
N ASN A 110 22.05 -48.38 12.57
CA ASN A 110 20.75 -48.15 11.93
C ASN A 110 20.88 -48.03 10.39
N LYS A 111 19.74 -47.82 9.70
CA LYS A 111 19.69 -47.64 8.23
C LYS A 111 20.55 -46.48 7.71
N ASP A 112 20.92 -45.54 8.58
CA ASP A 112 21.75 -44.37 8.28
C ASP A 112 23.22 -44.55 8.73
N GLY A 113 23.63 -45.77 9.13
CA GLY A 113 25.01 -46.07 9.53
C GLY A 113 25.41 -45.62 10.94
N VAL A 114 24.46 -45.18 11.78
CA VAL A 114 24.69 -44.70 13.14
C VAL A 114 24.69 -45.87 14.14
N PRO A 115 25.72 -46.02 15.00
CA PRO A 115 25.74 -46.97 16.12
C PRO A 115 24.56 -46.71 17.07
N LEU A 116 23.60 -47.62 17.16
CA LEU A 116 22.43 -47.48 18.04
C LEU A 116 22.29 -48.61 19.08
N GLU A 117 23.02 -49.72 18.89
CA GLU A 117 22.96 -50.88 19.77
C GLU A 117 24.36 -51.45 20.00
N VAL A 118 24.65 -51.84 21.24
CA VAL A 118 25.88 -52.54 21.63
C VAL A 118 25.49 -53.93 22.09
N ARG A 119 26.08 -54.95 21.47
CA ARG A 119 25.93 -56.34 21.87
C ARG A 119 27.22 -56.83 22.52
N ILE A 120 27.10 -57.32 23.75
CA ILE A 120 28.21 -57.83 24.55
C ILE A 120 27.91 -59.30 24.88
N PRO A 121 28.71 -60.26 24.39
CA PRO A 121 28.48 -61.68 24.66
C PRO A 121 28.78 -62.04 26.13
N SER A 122 27.97 -62.91 26.71
CA SER A 122 28.18 -63.37 28.11
C SER A 122 29.23 -64.49 28.18
N PRO A 123 30.09 -64.54 29.22
CA PRO A 123 31.06 -65.62 29.42
C PRO A 123 30.44 -66.93 29.95
N GLY A 124 29.17 -66.94 30.37
CA GLY A 124 28.49 -68.14 30.89
C GLY A 124 27.10 -67.87 31.50
N PRO A 125 26.45 -68.89 32.07
CA PRO A 125 25.21 -68.71 32.84
C PRO A 125 25.49 -68.00 34.17
N GLY A 126 24.64 -67.03 34.52
CA GLY A 126 24.84 -66.18 35.69
C GLY A 126 24.51 -64.71 35.41
N ARG A 127 24.30 -63.93 36.49
CA ARG A 127 24.01 -62.49 36.40
C ARG A 127 25.32 -61.71 36.39
N HIS A 128 25.50 -60.88 35.36
CA HIS A 128 26.72 -60.10 35.14
C HIS A 128 26.46 -58.59 35.24
N ALA A 129 27.54 -57.86 35.54
CA ALA A 129 27.59 -56.41 35.60
C ALA A 129 28.28 -55.85 34.36
N TYR A 130 27.63 -54.93 33.65
CA TYR A 130 28.14 -54.33 32.43
C TYR A 130 28.37 -52.82 32.62
N SER A 131 29.44 -52.28 32.06
CA SER A 131 29.75 -50.86 32.09
C SER A 131 30.19 -50.38 30.71
N ILE A 132 29.46 -49.41 30.16
CA ILE A 132 29.68 -48.86 28.81
C ILE A 132 30.02 -47.38 28.96
N ARG A 133 31.19 -46.99 28.45
CA ARG A 133 31.63 -45.59 28.39
C ARG A 133 31.68 -45.12 26.95
N TYR A 134 30.98 -44.03 26.65
CA TYR A 134 30.95 -43.44 25.33
C TYR A 134 30.85 -41.90 25.37
N GLU A 135 31.24 -41.26 24.28
CA GLU A 135 31.25 -39.81 24.13
C GLU A 135 30.33 -39.35 23.00
N LEU A 136 29.59 -38.26 23.26
CA LEU A 136 28.68 -37.59 22.34
C LEU A 136 29.09 -36.13 22.16
N LYS A 137 29.09 -35.62 20.92
CA LYS A 137 29.35 -34.20 20.63
C LYS A 137 28.07 -33.44 20.27
N GLY A 138 28.00 -32.17 20.66
CA GLY A 138 26.97 -31.21 20.20
C GLY A 138 25.56 -31.44 20.75
N ARG A 139 25.42 -31.98 21.96
CA ARG A 139 24.12 -32.45 22.49
C ARG A 139 23.50 -31.58 23.59
N VAL A 140 24.14 -30.47 23.95
CA VAL A 140 23.62 -29.48 24.91
C VAL A 140 22.81 -28.42 24.16
N LEU A 141 21.59 -28.13 24.64
CA LEU A 141 20.70 -27.12 24.06
C LEU A 141 21.06 -25.73 24.61
N CYS A 142 21.45 -24.81 23.73
CA CYS A 142 21.87 -23.43 24.08
C CYS A 142 20.86 -22.35 23.64
N SER A 143 19.64 -22.74 23.24
CA SER A 143 18.71 -21.90 22.44
C SER A 143 17.77 -20.99 23.24
N HIS A 144 17.81 -21.01 24.57
CA HIS A 144 16.89 -20.25 25.41
C HIS A 144 17.69 -19.13 26.05
N GLY A 145 17.38 -17.88 25.70
CA GLY A 145 18.19 -16.69 26.01
C GLY A 145 18.76 -16.59 27.43
N GLU A 146 18.17 -17.26 28.43
CA GLU A 146 18.49 -17.16 29.85
C GLU A 146 19.21 -18.37 30.48
N TYR A 147 19.21 -19.57 29.86
CA TYR A 147 19.82 -20.79 30.44
C TYR A 147 20.22 -21.84 29.39
N ASP A 148 21.14 -22.73 29.78
CA ASP A 148 21.50 -23.92 28.99
C ASP A 148 20.78 -25.16 29.55
N GLU A 149 20.44 -26.13 28.68
CA GLU A 149 19.64 -27.31 29.04
C GLU A 149 20.21 -28.61 28.47
N LEU A 150 20.12 -29.69 29.25
CA LEU A 150 20.32 -31.07 28.81
C LEU A 150 19.07 -31.88 29.14
N VAL A 151 18.50 -32.52 28.12
CA VAL A 151 17.50 -33.57 28.29
C VAL A 151 18.15 -34.91 27.97
N TRP A 152 18.07 -35.89 28.86
CA TRP A 152 18.74 -37.18 28.78
C TRP A 152 17.76 -38.33 29.03
N GLU A 153 17.70 -39.29 28.12
CA GLU A 153 16.79 -40.44 28.17
C GLU A 153 17.59 -41.74 28.27
N THR A 154 17.29 -42.56 29.27
CA THR A 154 17.99 -43.82 29.58
C THR A 154 17.78 -44.86 28.48
N GLY A 155 18.83 -45.62 28.19
CA GLY A 155 18.85 -46.70 27.21
C GLY A 155 18.05 -47.92 27.65
N HIS A 156 17.99 -48.90 26.76
CA HIS A 156 17.08 -50.03 26.88
C HIS A 156 17.82 -51.37 26.78
N VAL A 157 17.53 -52.30 27.70
CA VAL A 157 18.07 -53.67 27.67
C VAL A 157 17.09 -54.61 26.97
N LYS A 158 17.42 -55.02 25.75
CA LYS A 158 16.57 -55.87 24.92
C LYS A 158 16.57 -57.30 25.45
N GLY A 159 15.39 -57.86 25.73
CA GLY A 159 15.23 -59.20 26.28
C GLY A 159 15.22 -59.29 27.81
N SER A 160 15.30 -58.15 28.51
CA SER A 160 15.07 -58.09 29.97
C SER A 160 13.57 -58.14 30.31
N SER A 161 13.21 -58.57 31.52
CA SER A 161 11.80 -58.52 31.97
C SER A 161 11.34 -57.11 32.39
N GLY A 162 12.27 -56.15 32.46
CA GLY A 162 12.06 -54.75 32.84
C GLY A 162 13.27 -54.15 33.58
N ILE A 163 13.16 -52.87 33.96
CA ILE A 163 14.18 -52.18 34.79
C ILE A 163 13.63 -52.07 36.22
N ALA A 164 14.29 -52.70 37.19
CA ALA A 164 13.88 -52.69 38.59
C ALA A 164 14.18 -51.35 39.26
N ARG A 165 15.36 -50.77 39.01
CA ARG A 165 15.75 -49.43 39.49
C ARG A 165 16.53 -48.69 38.41
N VAL A 166 16.24 -47.40 38.30
CA VAL A 166 16.98 -46.49 37.40
C VAL A 166 17.45 -45.27 38.16
N SER A 167 18.69 -44.87 37.94
CA SER A 167 19.19 -43.60 38.47
C SER A 167 20.12 -42.92 37.48
N CYS A 168 20.10 -41.59 37.50
CA CYS A 168 20.92 -40.77 36.62
C CYS A 168 21.59 -39.66 37.43
N ALA A 169 22.88 -39.45 37.21
CA ALA A 169 23.65 -38.34 37.76
C ALA A 169 24.17 -37.49 36.60
N VAL A 170 23.69 -36.26 36.50
CA VAL A 170 24.19 -35.26 35.54
C VAL A 170 25.19 -34.37 36.26
N LYS A 171 26.48 -34.51 35.93
CA LYS A 171 27.53 -33.60 36.40
C LYS A 171 27.59 -32.39 35.48
N LEU A 172 27.35 -31.22 36.06
CA LEU A 172 27.38 -29.94 35.35
C LEU A 172 28.82 -29.49 35.07
N PRO A 173 29.03 -28.61 34.06
CA PRO A 173 30.34 -28.01 33.82
C PRO A 173 30.82 -27.18 35.01
N ASP A 174 32.14 -27.08 35.19
CA ASP A 174 32.73 -26.30 36.28
C ASP A 174 32.28 -24.83 36.22
N GLY A 175 31.69 -24.34 37.31
CA GLY A 175 31.16 -22.98 37.44
C GLY A 175 29.67 -22.84 37.06
N ALA A 176 29.02 -23.89 36.58
CA ALA A 176 27.59 -23.89 36.29
C ALA A 176 26.75 -23.90 37.59
N LYS A 177 25.77 -23.00 37.68
CA LYS A 177 24.75 -23.01 38.73
C LYS A 177 23.51 -23.73 38.23
N LEU A 178 23.05 -24.78 38.92
CA LEU A 178 21.80 -25.47 38.61
C LEU A 178 20.62 -24.49 38.80
N LEU A 179 19.81 -24.32 37.76
CA LEU A 179 18.64 -23.43 37.73
C LEU A 179 17.32 -24.20 37.82
N GLY A 180 17.29 -25.43 37.32
CA GLY A 180 16.11 -26.29 37.38
C GLY A 180 16.43 -27.73 37.01
N GLN A 181 15.64 -28.66 37.54
CA GLN A 181 15.72 -30.08 37.19
C GLN A 181 14.32 -30.70 37.17
N SER A 182 14.12 -31.73 36.33
CA SER A 182 12.89 -32.52 36.30
C SER A 182 13.14 -33.91 35.74
N SER A 183 12.42 -34.92 36.18
CA SER A 183 12.42 -36.27 35.58
C SER A 183 11.03 -36.74 35.15
N ARG A 184 10.99 -37.72 34.24
CA ARG A 184 9.76 -38.34 33.70
C ARG A 184 9.96 -39.83 33.47
N LEU A 185 8.89 -40.60 33.69
CA LEU A 185 8.86 -42.06 33.54
C LEU A 185 7.59 -42.52 32.82
N GLY A 186 7.71 -43.29 31.74
CA GLY A 186 6.58 -43.96 31.07
C GLY A 186 6.77 -44.24 29.57
N LYS A 187 5.69 -44.67 28.89
CA LYS A 187 5.66 -44.86 27.42
C LYS A 187 5.29 -43.55 26.71
N GLY A 188 6.24 -42.93 26.03
CA GLY A 188 6.02 -41.72 25.23
C GLY A 188 6.03 -40.40 26.04
N PRO A 189 5.91 -39.23 25.37
CA PRO A 189 6.21 -37.91 25.95
C PRO A 189 5.33 -37.45 27.13
N SER A 190 4.20 -38.14 27.39
CA SER A 190 3.17 -37.74 28.36
C SER A 190 2.93 -38.75 29.49
N GLY A 191 3.82 -39.73 29.71
CA GLY A 191 3.68 -40.67 30.83
C GLY A 191 3.92 -40.01 32.19
N SER A 192 2.94 -40.08 33.10
CA SER A 192 3.02 -39.54 34.47
C SER A 192 3.02 -40.67 35.51
N LYS A 193 4.20 -41.20 35.82
CA LYS A 193 4.47 -42.01 37.02
C LYS A 193 5.31 -41.20 38.03
N LYS A 194 5.23 -41.50 39.34
CA LYS A 194 5.94 -40.74 40.38
C LYS A 194 7.45 -40.95 40.26
N THR A 195 8.21 -39.86 40.24
CA THR A 195 9.67 -39.84 40.18
C THR A 195 10.20 -38.89 41.26
N TYR A 196 11.41 -39.17 41.78
CA TYR A 196 12.03 -38.34 42.81
C TYR A 196 13.30 -37.66 42.27
N ASP A 197 13.26 -36.34 42.26
CA ASP A 197 14.41 -35.50 41.94
C ASP A 197 15.19 -35.20 43.23
N PHE A 198 16.50 -35.42 43.22
CA PHE A 198 17.37 -35.08 44.35
C PHE A 198 18.25 -33.89 44.00
N VAL A 199 18.40 -32.95 44.93
CA VAL A 199 19.36 -31.85 44.77
C VAL A 199 20.75 -32.38 45.15
N GLY A 200 21.64 -32.50 44.17
CA GLY A 200 23.05 -32.79 44.40
C GLY A 200 23.79 -31.61 45.04
N LYS A 201 24.96 -31.87 45.64
CA LYS A 201 25.92 -30.81 46.02
C LYS A 201 26.27 -29.98 44.79
N THR A 202 26.68 -28.72 44.98
CA THR A 202 27.08 -27.77 43.93
C THR A 202 27.83 -28.45 42.79
N GLY A 203 27.25 -28.44 41.58
CA GLY A 203 27.86 -29.00 40.37
C GLY A 203 27.27 -30.32 39.85
N SER A 204 26.24 -30.91 40.48
CA SER A 204 25.56 -32.11 39.95
C SER A 204 24.06 -32.12 40.21
N ALA A 205 23.27 -32.70 39.29
CA ALA A 205 21.86 -33.06 39.46
C ALA A 205 21.71 -34.58 39.57
N LEU A 206 20.93 -35.07 40.53
CA LEU A 206 20.70 -36.51 40.74
C LEU A 206 19.22 -36.86 40.61
N TYR A 207 18.94 -37.96 39.93
CA TYR A 207 17.60 -38.44 39.61
C TYR A 207 17.48 -39.91 39.99
N ARG A 208 16.34 -40.30 40.58
CA ARG A 208 16.05 -41.70 40.92
C ARG A 208 14.62 -42.08 40.52
N GLY A 209 14.49 -43.16 39.77
CA GLY A 209 13.25 -43.90 39.60
C GLY A 209 13.21 -45.04 40.61
N GLU A 210 12.21 -45.04 41.49
CA GLU A 210 11.96 -46.10 42.47
C GLU A 210 10.82 -47.05 42.05
N GLU A 211 10.26 -46.85 40.86
CA GLU A 211 9.20 -47.69 40.29
C GLU A 211 9.77 -48.63 39.22
N TYR A 212 9.22 -49.84 39.16
CA TYR A 212 9.53 -50.85 38.13
C TYR A 212 9.12 -50.35 36.74
N MET A 213 10.04 -50.43 35.77
CA MET A 213 9.79 -50.07 34.38
C MET A 213 9.53 -51.32 33.53
N GLU A 214 8.40 -51.32 32.82
CA GLU A 214 8.11 -52.37 31.84
C GLU A 214 8.95 -52.19 30.56
N ASP A 215 9.07 -53.28 29.79
CA ASP A 215 9.69 -53.27 28.47
C ASP A 215 9.06 -52.18 27.58
N GLY A 216 9.90 -51.30 27.04
CA GLY A 216 9.51 -50.13 26.24
C GLY A 216 9.15 -48.84 27.00
N GLU A 217 9.22 -48.80 28.34
CA GLU A 217 9.18 -47.54 29.10
C GLU A 217 10.55 -46.83 29.11
N ALA A 218 10.56 -45.49 29.17
CA ALA A 218 11.77 -44.68 29.20
C ALA A 218 11.85 -43.80 30.44
N PHE A 219 13.07 -43.61 30.96
CA PHE A 219 13.38 -42.69 32.05
C PHE A 219 14.15 -41.49 31.50
N ALA A 220 13.48 -40.34 31.45
CA ALA A 220 14.02 -39.09 30.92
C ALA A 220 14.27 -38.07 32.04
N VAL A 221 15.42 -37.41 32.02
CA VAL A 221 15.83 -36.39 32.99
C VAL A 221 16.22 -35.11 32.27
N THR A 222 15.92 -33.96 32.88
CA THR A 222 16.23 -32.64 32.35
C THR A 222 16.98 -31.85 33.40
N ALA A 223 18.17 -31.35 33.05
CA ALA A 223 18.96 -30.43 33.86
C ALA A 223 19.08 -29.06 33.15
N ARG A 224 18.82 -27.96 33.88
CA ARG A 224 18.99 -26.58 33.42
C ARG A 224 20.00 -25.86 34.29
N TRP A 225 20.90 -25.09 33.70
CA TRP A 225 21.92 -24.35 34.43
C TRP A 225 22.21 -22.97 33.85
N SER A 226 22.92 -22.15 34.63
CA SER A 226 23.30 -20.79 34.27
C SER A 226 24.14 -20.75 33.00
N LYS A 227 23.78 -19.82 32.11
CA LYS A 227 24.44 -19.62 30.82
C LYS A 227 25.94 -19.32 30.94
N GLY A 228 26.70 -19.71 29.93
CA GLY A 228 28.15 -19.43 29.84
C GLY A 228 29.05 -20.46 30.51
N ALA A 229 28.47 -21.52 31.10
CA ALA A 229 29.23 -22.65 31.63
C ALA A 229 29.70 -23.64 30.54
N VAL A 230 29.00 -23.64 29.40
CA VAL A 230 29.46 -24.29 28.15
C VAL A 230 29.73 -23.22 27.11
N THR A 231 30.68 -23.49 26.22
CA THR A 231 30.97 -22.63 25.08
C THR A 231 29.77 -22.67 24.14
N PRO A 232 29.11 -21.53 23.85
CA PRO A 232 28.02 -21.50 22.87
C PRO A 232 28.53 -22.00 21.52
N PRO A 233 27.68 -22.61 20.68
CA PRO A 233 28.07 -22.92 19.31
C PRO A 233 28.60 -21.65 18.65
N GLY A 234 29.78 -21.72 18.04
CA GLY A 234 30.16 -20.78 17.00
C GLY A 234 29.06 -20.72 15.93
N ILE A 235 29.02 -19.62 15.16
CA ILE A 235 28.02 -19.42 14.10
C ILE A 235 27.97 -20.61 13.10
N TRP A 236 29.05 -21.38 13.03
CA TRP A 236 29.23 -22.53 12.14
C TRP A 236 29.21 -23.91 12.83
N ASP A 237 29.04 -23.96 14.15
CA ASP A 237 29.25 -25.14 15.00
C ASP A 237 28.10 -26.18 14.99
N ALA A 238 27.20 -26.12 14.00
CA ALA A 238 26.25 -27.20 13.75
C ALA A 238 26.91 -28.22 12.82
N ASP A 239 26.84 -29.50 13.18
CA ASP A 239 27.31 -30.60 12.34
C ASP A 239 26.41 -30.73 11.10
N TYR A 240 26.78 -30.02 10.02
CA TYR A 240 26.21 -30.24 8.69
C TYR A 240 26.78 -31.55 8.12
N PRO A 241 25.93 -32.46 7.61
CA PRO A 241 26.34 -33.84 7.33
C PRO A 241 27.28 -34.05 6.13
N ASP A 242 27.76 -33.02 5.43
CA ASP A 242 28.62 -33.21 4.25
C ASP A 242 29.82 -32.26 4.24
N LYS A 243 31.01 -32.82 3.97
CA LYS A 243 32.31 -32.12 3.85
C LYS A 243 32.81 -32.09 2.40
N LYS A 244 31.98 -31.64 1.45
CA LYS A 244 32.43 -31.42 0.06
C LYS A 244 32.18 -29.97 -0.36
N ALA A 245 33.27 -29.20 -0.36
CA ALA A 245 33.45 -27.85 -0.92
C ALA A 245 32.29 -26.86 -0.66
N PHE A 246 32.28 -26.23 0.51
CA PHE A 246 31.31 -25.20 0.90
C PHE A 246 32.02 -23.88 1.27
N TYR A 247 31.34 -22.76 1.05
CA TYR A 247 31.75 -21.43 1.49
C TYR A 247 30.93 -21.01 2.72
N ASP A 248 31.58 -20.35 3.67
CA ASP A 248 30.93 -19.72 4.82
C ASP A 248 30.99 -18.21 4.66
N ILE A 249 29.86 -17.53 4.77
CA ILE A 249 29.75 -16.07 4.69
C ILE A 249 29.14 -15.56 5.98
N HIS A 250 29.89 -14.74 6.72
CA HIS A 250 29.41 -14.04 7.90
C HIS A 250 29.65 -12.53 7.74
N ASP A 251 28.57 -11.79 7.54
CA ASP A 251 28.60 -10.34 7.49
C ASP A 251 28.38 -9.76 8.89
N ILE A 252 29.26 -8.85 9.30
CA ILE A 252 29.16 -8.09 10.53
C ILE A 252 28.99 -6.62 10.16
N VAL A 253 27.86 -6.05 10.53
CA VAL A 253 27.43 -4.70 10.15
C VAL A 253 27.31 -3.88 11.42
N THR A 254 28.14 -2.87 11.59
CA THR A 254 28.13 -2.01 12.77
C THR A 254 27.59 -0.64 12.40
N VAL A 255 26.47 -0.24 13.01
CA VAL A 255 25.85 1.06 12.81
C VAL A 255 26.38 2.05 13.83
N ASN A 256 26.92 3.17 13.37
CA ASN A 256 27.45 4.23 14.22
C ASN A 256 26.38 5.33 14.47
N THR A 257 26.55 6.12 15.52
CA THR A 257 25.62 7.21 15.90
C THR A 257 25.55 8.36 14.88
N ASP A 258 26.58 8.50 14.05
CA ASP A 258 26.65 9.48 12.95
C ASP A 258 25.97 8.99 11.65
N GLY A 259 25.46 7.76 11.62
CA GLY A 259 24.83 7.14 10.46
C GLY A 259 25.82 6.46 9.49
N SER A 260 27.11 6.47 9.80
CA SER A 260 28.09 5.64 9.10
C SER A 260 27.94 4.17 9.50
N ILE A 261 28.33 3.27 8.60
CA ILE A 261 28.31 1.83 8.80
C ILE A 261 29.68 1.26 8.50
N ASP A 262 30.22 0.55 9.49
CA ASP A 262 31.42 -0.26 9.34
C ASP A 262 31.01 -1.70 9.01
N TYR A 263 31.44 -2.16 7.85
CA TYR A 263 31.06 -3.46 7.30
C TYR A 263 32.28 -4.38 7.27
N GLU A 264 32.18 -5.53 7.94
CA GLU A 264 33.17 -6.59 7.93
C GLU A 264 32.57 -7.87 7.36
N ALA A 265 33.04 -8.31 6.18
CA ALA A 265 32.64 -9.57 5.57
C ALA A 265 33.70 -10.64 5.87
N ARG A 266 33.31 -11.73 6.53
CA ARG A 266 34.17 -12.89 6.81
C ARG A 266 33.78 -14.04 5.92
N LEU A 267 34.75 -14.58 5.17
CA LEU A 267 34.54 -15.63 4.20
C LEU A 267 35.52 -16.77 4.44
N SER A 268 35.06 -18.02 4.42
CA SER A 268 35.94 -19.20 4.52
C SER A 268 35.59 -20.21 3.43
N GLY A 269 36.56 -20.70 2.64
CA GLY A 269 36.30 -21.67 1.55
C GLY A 269 37.53 -22.07 0.71
N HIS A 270 37.37 -23.06 -0.18
CA HIS A 270 38.44 -23.64 -1.02
C HIS A 270 38.76 -22.81 -2.27
N ALA A 271 40.05 -22.73 -2.63
CA ALA A 271 40.64 -21.81 -3.61
C ALA A 271 40.06 -21.89 -5.04
N GLY A 272 39.67 -20.71 -5.53
CA GLY A 272 39.49 -20.31 -6.93
C GLY A 272 39.65 -18.78 -7.00
N ALA A 273 39.74 -18.15 -8.18
CA ALA A 273 39.68 -16.67 -8.24
C ALA A 273 38.38 -16.20 -7.58
N HIS A 274 38.47 -15.49 -6.45
CA HIS A 274 37.30 -15.22 -5.62
C HIS A 274 36.64 -13.93 -6.07
N HIS A 275 35.42 -14.06 -6.61
CA HIS A 275 34.53 -12.94 -6.82
C HIS A 275 33.54 -12.89 -5.66
N TYR A 276 33.79 -12.02 -4.68
CA TYR A 276 32.78 -11.70 -3.68
C TYR A 276 31.87 -10.62 -4.24
N GLY A 277 30.59 -10.95 -4.44
CA GLY A 277 29.59 -9.95 -4.81
C GLY A 277 29.36 -9.02 -3.62
N LEU A 278 29.58 -7.72 -3.80
CA LEU A 278 29.25 -6.75 -2.78
C LEU A 278 27.73 -6.73 -2.59
N SER A 279 27.30 -6.68 -1.33
CA SER A 279 25.91 -6.53 -0.92
C SER A 279 25.19 -5.46 -1.75
N ARG A 280 24.07 -5.80 -2.40
CA ARG A 280 23.18 -4.78 -2.97
C ARG A 280 22.34 -4.24 -1.83
N VAL A 281 22.76 -3.11 -1.27
CA VAL A 281 22.02 -2.50 -0.18
C VAL A 281 20.77 -1.81 -0.74
N TYR A 282 19.59 -2.25 -0.31
CA TYR A 282 18.32 -1.56 -0.55
C TYR A 282 18.28 -0.27 0.32
N ALA A 283 19.00 0.76 -0.10
CA ALA A 283 18.99 2.06 0.57
C ALA A 283 17.91 2.97 -0.02
N SER A 284 16.91 3.27 0.82
CA SER A 284 15.85 4.27 0.62
C SER A 284 14.88 4.03 -0.54
N SER A 285 13.62 4.44 -0.34
CA SER A 285 12.62 4.59 -1.40
C SER A 285 12.92 5.76 -2.37
N SER A 286 14.15 6.27 -2.41
CA SER A 286 14.55 7.42 -3.21
C SER A 286 15.73 7.08 -4.11
N ARG A 287 15.67 7.56 -5.36
CA ARG A 287 16.82 7.58 -6.29
C ARG A 287 18.04 8.35 -5.74
N PHE A 288 17.92 9.07 -4.63
CA PHE A 288 19.00 9.85 -4.04
C PHE A 288 19.92 9.03 -3.12
N ALA A 289 19.47 7.90 -2.54
CA ALA A 289 20.32 7.05 -1.69
C ALA A 289 20.90 5.82 -2.43
N GLU A 290 20.54 5.62 -3.70
CA GLU A 290 21.14 4.57 -4.55
C GLU A 290 22.66 4.77 -4.75
N SER A 291 23.22 5.94 -4.42
CA SER A 291 24.61 6.31 -4.73
C SER A 291 25.54 6.51 -3.52
N ALA A 292 25.21 6.03 -2.33
CA ALA A 292 26.16 6.11 -1.21
C ALA A 292 27.35 5.15 -1.46
N PRO A 293 28.57 5.63 -1.73
CA PRO A 293 29.67 4.77 -2.13
C PRO A 293 30.03 3.77 -1.01
N LEU A 294 30.33 2.53 -1.41
CA LEU A 294 31.01 1.55 -0.56
C LEU A 294 32.52 1.81 -0.69
N GLU A 295 33.10 2.39 0.36
CA GLU A 295 34.54 2.64 0.43
C GLU A 295 35.24 1.38 0.91
N PHE A 296 36.14 0.83 0.08
CA PHE A 296 36.95 -0.32 0.46
C PHE A 296 38.10 0.12 1.37
N VAL A 297 38.21 -0.48 2.56
CA VAL A 297 39.22 -0.11 3.56
C VAL A 297 40.41 -1.06 3.51
N SER A 298 40.17 -2.38 3.59
CA SER A 298 41.25 -3.38 3.61
C SER A 298 40.74 -4.80 3.35
N ALA A 299 41.64 -5.68 2.89
CA ALA A 299 41.42 -7.12 2.86
C ALA A 299 42.57 -7.87 3.57
N THR A 300 42.23 -8.96 4.26
CA THR A 300 43.22 -9.92 4.77
C THR A 300 42.87 -11.34 4.34
N VAL A 301 43.89 -12.16 4.06
CA VAL A 301 43.79 -13.60 3.83
C VAL A 301 44.61 -14.32 4.88
N ASP A 302 43.98 -15.23 5.63
CA ASP A 302 44.58 -15.96 6.76
C ASP A 302 45.24 -15.03 7.78
N GLY A 303 44.61 -13.87 8.03
CA GLY A 303 45.10 -12.84 8.94
C GLY A 303 46.25 -11.96 8.39
N ARG A 304 46.71 -12.18 7.15
CA ARG A 304 47.75 -11.36 6.50
C ARG A 304 47.13 -10.38 5.50
N PRO A 305 47.64 -9.14 5.37
CA PRO A 305 47.15 -8.19 4.37
C PRO A 305 47.23 -8.76 2.95
N ALA A 306 46.18 -8.56 2.16
CA ALA A 306 46.11 -8.99 0.76
C ALA A 306 45.71 -7.83 -0.16
N GLN A 307 46.23 -7.83 -1.38
CA GLN A 307 45.80 -6.89 -2.41
C GLN A 307 44.47 -7.34 -3.01
N ALA A 308 43.54 -6.40 -3.13
CA ALA A 308 42.21 -6.61 -3.69
C ALA A 308 41.93 -5.57 -4.78
N SER A 309 41.15 -5.96 -5.79
CA SER A 309 40.67 -5.05 -6.83
C SER A 309 39.14 -4.98 -6.83
N LEU A 310 38.60 -3.79 -7.07
CA LEU A 310 37.15 -3.58 -7.15
C LEU A 310 36.65 -3.93 -8.56
N ILE A 311 35.55 -4.68 -8.62
CA ILE A 311 34.82 -4.96 -9.85
C ILE A 311 33.79 -3.85 -10.00
N MET A 312 33.84 -3.10 -11.10
CA MET A 312 32.95 -1.98 -11.37
C MET A 312 31.83 -2.38 -12.34
N ASN A 313 30.63 -1.83 -12.17
CA ASN A 313 29.53 -1.96 -13.14
C ASN A 313 29.65 -0.94 -14.29
N SER A 314 28.70 -0.99 -15.24
CA SER A 314 28.61 -0.05 -16.37
C SER A 314 28.38 1.41 -15.98
N SER A 315 27.95 1.66 -14.73
CA SER A 315 27.77 3.00 -14.15
C SER A 315 28.96 3.43 -13.29
N ASN A 316 30.07 2.67 -13.32
CA ASN A 316 31.28 2.91 -12.55
C ASN A 316 31.07 2.84 -11.02
N GLU A 317 30.21 1.92 -10.56
CA GLU A 317 30.00 1.62 -9.14
C GLU A 317 30.59 0.25 -8.78
N PRO A 318 31.16 0.09 -7.57
CA PRO A 318 31.74 -1.19 -7.14
C PRO A 318 30.64 -2.22 -6.87
N VAL A 319 30.67 -3.34 -7.58
CA VAL A 319 29.74 -4.48 -7.45
C VAL A 319 30.37 -5.74 -6.89
N GLY A 320 31.69 -5.76 -6.74
CA GLY A 320 32.40 -6.91 -6.19
C GLY A 320 33.82 -6.59 -5.79
N VAL A 321 34.42 -7.50 -5.02
CA VAL A 321 35.84 -7.48 -4.69
C VAL A 321 36.48 -8.74 -5.24
N ASN A 322 37.57 -8.58 -5.98
CA ASN A 322 38.39 -9.66 -6.47
C ASN A 322 39.67 -9.77 -5.63
N ILE A 323 39.94 -10.97 -5.11
CA ILE A 323 41.12 -11.28 -4.30
C ILE A 323 41.74 -12.57 -4.85
N ALA A 324 43.02 -12.50 -5.18
CA ALA A 324 43.76 -13.69 -5.62
C ALA A 324 44.14 -14.56 -4.41
N PRO A 325 43.85 -15.88 -4.43
CA PRO A 325 44.23 -16.77 -3.35
C PRO A 325 45.77 -16.91 -3.29
N PRO A 326 46.38 -16.94 -2.09
CA PRO A 326 47.83 -17.06 -1.95
C PRO A 326 48.35 -18.48 -2.28
N SER A 327 47.50 -19.50 -2.19
CA SER A 327 47.84 -20.89 -2.53
C SER A 327 46.59 -21.72 -2.88
N GLN A 328 46.79 -22.96 -3.33
CA GLN A 328 45.67 -23.91 -3.42
C GLN A 328 45.32 -24.45 -2.03
N GLY A 329 44.07 -24.30 -1.61
CA GLY A 329 43.61 -24.74 -0.29
C GLY A 329 42.40 -23.96 0.21
N SER A 330 41.98 -24.23 1.45
CA SER A 330 40.97 -23.42 2.13
C SER A 330 41.61 -22.20 2.76
N HIS A 331 41.01 -21.03 2.58
CA HIS A 331 41.52 -19.75 3.09
C HIS A 331 40.41 -18.97 3.79
N ASP A 332 40.80 -18.17 4.78
CA ASP A 332 39.94 -17.25 5.52
C ASP A 332 40.16 -15.82 5.03
N TYR A 333 39.13 -15.24 4.43
CA TYR A 333 39.14 -13.87 3.93
C TYR A 333 38.38 -12.96 4.89
N VAL A 334 38.93 -11.79 5.18
CA VAL A 334 38.22 -10.72 5.90
C VAL A 334 38.30 -9.45 5.07
N LEU A 335 37.14 -8.93 4.70
CA LEU A 335 36.97 -7.67 3.98
C LEU A 335 36.44 -6.61 4.94
N ARG A 336 37.04 -5.43 4.94
CA ARG A 336 36.55 -4.26 5.67
C ARG A 336 36.18 -3.17 4.69
N LEU A 337 34.95 -2.68 4.80
CA LEU A 337 34.40 -1.60 4.01
C LEU A 337 33.68 -0.59 4.91
N LYS A 338 33.51 0.63 4.41
CA LYS A 338 32.76 1.69 5.05
C LYS A 338 31.69 2.23 4.11
N THR A 339 30.51 2.53 4.65
CA THR A 339 29.45 3.18 3.87
C THR A 339 28.67 4.16 4.76
N THR A 340 27.87 5.00 4.12
CA THR A 340 27.00 6.00 4.79
C THR A 340 25.59 5.90 4.19
N ASP A 341 24.62 6.58 4.79
CA ASP A 341 23.27 6.78 4.22
C ASP A 341 22.45 5.50 3.97
N ARG A 342 22.68 4.43 4.74
CA ARG A 342 21.98 3.14 4.59
C ARG A 342 20.83 2.89 5.59
N VAL A 343 20.72 3.70 6.64
CA VAL A 343 19.63 3.62 7.62
C VAL A 343 18.39 4.36 7.12
N LEU A 344 17.22 3.74 7.26
CA LEU A 344 15.93 4.27 6.84
C LEU A 344 15.21 4.97 7.99
N PHE A 345 14.88 6.26 7.82
CA PHE A 345 14.26 7.11 8.84
C PHE A 345 12.76 7.42 8.60
N ASN A 346 12.10 6.68 7.70
CA ASN A 346 10.75 7.00 7.21
C ASN A 346 9.62 6.78 8.25
N SER A 347 9.88 6.04 9.33
CA SER A 347 8.89 5.79 10.38
C SER A 347 8.99 6.82 11.50
N LYS A 348 7.85 7.29 12.03
CA LYS A 348 7.83 8.12 13.24
C LYS A 348 8.17 7.33 14.52
N LYS A 349 8.19 6.00 14.48
CA LYS A 349 8.31 5.13 15.65
C LYS A 349 9.66 4.41 15.79
N TYR A 350 10.34 4.18 14.68
CA TYR A 350 11.58 3.39 14.63
C TYR A 350 12.46 3.86 13.49
N ASP A 351 13.74 3.49 13.56
CA ASP A 351 14.67 3.54 12.44
C ASP A 351 14.91 2.09 11.95
N GLU A 352 15.15 1.89 10.66
CA GLU A 352 15.20 0.56 10.03
C GLU A 352 16.47 0.38 9.18
N LEU A 353 17.13 -0.76 9.30
CA LEU A 353 18.26 -1.15 8.44
C LEU A 353 17.94 -2.50 7.82
N THR A 354 18.03 -2.59 6.48
CA THR A 354 18.01 -3.85 5.74
C THR A 354 19.37 -4.08 5.09
N TRP A 355 19.99 -5.20 5.42
CA TRP A 355 21.30 -5.61 4.92
C TRP A 355 21.16 -6.86 4.06
N ASP A 356 21.68 -6.83 2.83
CA ASP A 356 21.76 -7.99 1.96
C ASP A 356 23.14 -8.64 2.12
N VAL A 357 23.19 -9.87 2.64
CA VAL A 357 24.44 -10.62 2.78
C VAL A 357 24.87 -11.03 1.38
N GLY A 358 26.08 -10.61 0.96
CA GLY A 358 26.54 -10.64 -0.44
C GLY A 358 26.25 -11.93 -1.21
N ARG A 359 26.09 -11.82 -2.54
CA ARG A 359 25.75 -12.98 -3.39
C ARG A 359 26.88 -14.00 -3.42
N ALA A 360 26.54 -15.26 -3.16
CA ALA A 360 27.50 -16.36 -3.19
C ALA A 360 27.63 -16.90 -4.62
N SER A 361 28.87 -17.00 -5.10
CA SER A 361 29.21 -17.45 -6.46
C SER A 361 29.93 -18.80 -6.45
N PRO A 362 29.76 -19.63 -5.39
CA PRO A 362 28.80 -20.77 -5.39
C PRO A 362 28.08 -20.99 -4.04
N ARG A 363 27.39 -22.12 -3.86
CA ARG A 363 26.64 -22.53 -2.65
C ARG A 363 27.35 -22.21 -1.31
N ALA A 364 26.69 -21.42 -0.45
CA ALA A 364 27.27 -20.94 0.81
C ALA A 364 26.35 -21.10 2.02
N ARG A 365 26.94 -21.26 3.21
CA ARG A 365 26.25 -21.01 4.49
C ARG A 365 26.34 -19.52 4.80
N VAL A 366 25.24 -18.94 5.28
CA VAL A 366 25.13 -17.48 5.45
C VAL A 366 24.69 -17.09 6.86
N ALA A 367 25.32 -16.05 7.39
CA ALA A 367 24.97 -15.42 8.65
C ALA A 367 25.17 -13.90 8.57
N CYS A 368 24.39 -13.16 9.34
CA CYS A 368 24.50 -11.72 9.48
C CYS A 368 24.40 -11.32 10.95
N THR A 369 25.29 -10.43 11.39
CA THR A 369 25.23 -9.79 12.70
C THR A 369 25.14 -8.29 12.49
N ILE A 370 24.04 -7.70 12.94
CA ILE A 370 23.85 -6.24 12.94
C ILE A 370 24.07 -5.73 14.36
N ARG A 371 25.10 -4.92 14.56
CA ARG A 371 25.42 -4.23 15.81
C ARG A 371 24.88 -2.82 15.75
N LEU A 372 24.10 -2.47 16.75
CA LEU A 372 23.50 -1.15 16.91
C LEU A 372 24.36 -0.29 17.85
N PRO A 373 24.29 1.04 17.74
CA PRO A 373 25.02 1.94 18.63
C PRO A 373 24.50 1.86 20.07
N GLU A 374 25.32 2.32 21.01
CA GLU A 374 24.94 2.37 22.42
C GLU A 374 23.63 3.16 22.62
N GLY A 375 22.70 2.60 23.40
CA GLY A 375 21.37 3.17 23.61
C GLY A 375 20.30 2.78 22.58
N ALA A 376 20.65 2.06 21.51
CA ALA A 376 19.69 1.49 20.57
C ALA A 376 19.29 0.05 20.96
N GLU A 377 17.98 -0.22 20.97
CA GLU A 377 17.42 -1.54 21.23
C GLU A 377 16.79 -2.13 19.98
N VAL A 378 16.90 -3.45 19.83
CA VAL A 378 16.25 -4.22 18.75
C VAL A 378 14.76 -4.37 19.04
N LEU A 379 13.93 -3.64 18.29
CA LEU A 379 12.47 -3.67 18.38
C LEU A 379 11.88 -4.84 17.60
N GLU A 380 12.35 -5.07 16.37
CA GLU A 380 11.84 -6.11 15.47
C GLU A 380 12.98 -6.65 14.57
N GLN A 381 12.96 -7.96 14.30
CA GLN A 381 13.86 -8.63 13.36
C GLN A 381 13.03 -9.30 12.25
N ARG A 382 13.48 -9.18 11.00
CA ARG A 382 12.92 -9.92 9.86
C ARG A 382 14.07 -10.41 8.99
N ALA A 383 13.88 -11.54 8.34
CA ALA A 383 14.85 -12.04 7.38
C ALA A 383 14.18 -12.76 6.22
N ARG A 384 14.82 -12.72 5.05
CA ARG A 384 14.42 -13.48 3.87
C ARG A 384 15.66 -14.13 3.27
N LEU A 385 15.62 -15.46 3.11
CA LEU A 385 16.68 -16.24 2.47
C LEU A 385 16.06 -17.02 1.29
N GLY A 386 16.54 -16.82 0.07
CA GLY A 386 16.04 -17.51 -1.13
C GLY A 386 15.83 -16.55 -2.33
N HIS A 387 14.99 -16.96 -3.28
CA HIS A 387 14.57 -16.09 -4.40
C HIS A 387 13.63 -14.98 -3.92
N GLU A 388 13.62 -13.85 -4.64
CA GLU A 388 12.93 -12.62 -4.23
C GLU A 388 11.41 -12.78 -4.02
N THR A 389 10.75 -13.73 -4.70
CA THR A 389 9.27 -13.83 -4.75
C THR A 389 8.68 -15.09 -4.11
N THR A 390 9.39 -16.23 -4.10
CA THR A 390 8.86 -17.52 -3.57
C THR A 390 9.95 -18.41 -2.96
N ASN A 391 9.55 -19.42 -2.16
CA ASN A 391 10.44 -20.45 -1.58
C ASN A 391 11.48 -19.96 -0.55
N HIS A 392 11.08 -19.08 0.37
CA HIS A 392 11.99 -18.66 1.44
C HIS A 392 12.40 -19.82 2.36
N LYS A 393 13.71 -19.95 2.57
CA LYS A 393 14.33 -20.90 3.48
C LYS A 393 14.24 -20.40 4.93
N PRO A 394 14.18 -21.29 5.92
CA PRO A 394 14.12 -20.90 7.33
C PRO A 394 15.40 -20.15 7.76
N VAL A 395 15.22 -19.09 8.54
CA VAL A 395 16.28 -18.28 9.14
C VAL A 395 16.08 -18.25 10.64
N GLU A 396 17.09 -18.66 11.40
CA GLU A 396 17.13 -18.49 12.85
C GLU A 396 17.51 -17.05 13.18
N MET A 397 16.75 -16.44 14.09
CA MET A 397 16.93 -15.04 14.50
C MET A 397 17.01 -14.99 16.02
N SER A 398 18.00 -14.28 16.52
CA SER A 398 18.15 -14.01 17.96
C SER A 398 18.64 -12.60 18.17
N LYS A 399 18.42 -12.07 19.38
CA LYS A 399 18.90 -10.76 19.79
C LYS A 399 19.65 -10.84 21.10
N ALA A 400 20.72 -10.06 21.20
CA ALA A 400 21.44 -9.75 22.42
C ALA A 400 21.40 -8.23 22.63
N ALA A 401 21.85 -7.73 23.78
CA ALA A 401 21.85 -6.30 24.06
C ALA A 401 22.62 -5.52 22.97
N GLY A 402 21.90 -4.73 22.17
CA GLY A 402 22.47 -3.95 21.05
C GLY A 402 22.85 -4.76 19.80
N GLU A 403 22.57 -6.07 19.74
CA GLU A 403 22.94 -6.92 18.59
C GLU A 403 21.76 -7.75 18.07
N ALA A 404 21.60 -7.79 16.75
CA ALA A 404 20.65 -8.64 16.04
C ALA A 404 21.42 -9.70 15.22
N LEU A 405 21.20 -10.97 15.52
CA LEU A 405 21.82 -12.11 14.85
C LEU A 405 20.82 -12.81 13.94
N PHE A 406 21.24 -13.11 12.72
CA PHE A 406 20.49 -13.82 11.69
C PHE A 406 21.33 -14.97 11.14
N ARG A 407 20.76 -16.17 11.05
CA ARG A 407 21.45 -17.37 10.58
C ARG A 407 20.58 -18.18 9.63
N GLY A 408 21.08 -18.44 8.43
CA GLY A 408 20.41 -19.32 7.47
C GLY A 408 20.43 -20.77 7.96
N MET A 409 19.26 -21.43 7.99
CA MET A 409 19.17 -22.85 8.35
C MET A 409 19.36 -23.78 7.16
N GLY A 410 19.42 -23.23 5.94
CA GLY A 410 19.78 -23.92 4.70
C GLY A 410 20.88 -23.18 3.96
N TYR A 411 21.42 -23.80 2.91
CA TYR A 411 22.42 -23.17 2.04
C TYR A 411 21.78 -22.10 1.15
N MET A 412 22.49 -21.01 0.93
CA MET A 412 22.19 -20.05 -0.13
C MET A 412 22.79 -20.57 -1.44
N GLU A 413 21.94 -20.79 -2.44
CA GLU A 413 22.33 -21.28 -3.77
C GLU A 413 22.67 -20.11 -4.71
N GLN A 414 23.20 -20.44 -5.90
CA GLN A 414 23.51 -19.44 -6.92
C GLN A 414 22.24 -18.66 -7.31
N GLU A 415 22.32 -17.33 -7.36
CA GLU A 415 21.21 -16.39 -7.64
C GLU A 415 20.18 -16.17 -6.51
N GLU A 416 20.32 -16.82 -5.36
CA GLU A 416 19.55 -16.48 -4.16
C GLU A 416 20.15 -15.27 -3.41
N SER A 417 19.34 -14.65 -2.54
CA SER A 417 19.74 -13.51 -1.71
C SER A 417 19.41 -13.77 -0.24
N PHE A 418 20.10 -13.05 0.65
CA PHE A 418 19.85 -13.12 2.09
C PHE A 418 19.70 -11.72 2.69
N ALA A 419 18.46 -11.25 2.78
CA ALA A 419 18.13 -9.96 3.36
C ALA A 419 17.83 -10.09 4.87
N ALA A 420 18.61 -9.41 5.70
CA ALA A 420 18.42 -9.27 7.14
C ALA A 420 17.97 -7.84 7.49
N THR A 421 16.79 -7.72 8.09
CA THR A 421 16.19 -6.43 8.46
C THR A 421 16.08 -6.31 9.98
N VAL A 422 16.54 -5.18 10.52
CA VAL A 422 16.35 -4.79 11.92
C VAL A 422 15.62 -3.45 12.01
N ARG A 423 14.64 -3.38 12.92
CA ARG A 423 14.03 -2.12 13.38
C ARG A 423 14.49 -1.85 14.79
N PHE A 424 14.89 -0.62 15.06
CA PHE A 424 15.47 -0.24 16.34
C PHE A 424 14.99 1.12 16.82
N THR A 425 15.34 1.44 18.06
CA THR A 425 14.96 2.68 18.75
C THR A 425 15.22 3.90 17.88
N LYS A 426 14.19 4.73 17.71
CA LYS A 426 14.27 5.95 16.90
C LYS A 426 15.16 7.01 17.56
N GLY A 427 15.96 7.70 16.74
CA GLY A 427 16.66 8.91 17.15
C GLY A 427 18.00 8.68 17.85
N VAL A 428 18.47 7.44 17.90
CA VAL A 428 19.83 7.10 18.37
C VAL A 428 20.86 7.35 17.27
N VAL A 429 20.46 7.20 16.00
CA VAL A 429 21.29 7.50 14.83
C VAL A 429 20.91 8.86 14.26
N THR A 430 21.90 9.72 14.03
CA THR A 430 21.69 11.03 13.42
C THR A 430 21.35 10.85 11.93
N PRO A 431 20.22 11.40 11.44
CA PRO A 431 19.87 11.27 10.03
C PRO A 431 20.95 11.91 9.13
N PRO A 432 21.35 11.24 8.06
CA PRO A 432 22.31 11.78 7.11
C PRO A 432 21.75 13.01 6.37
N ALA A 433 22.63 13.71 5.63
CA ALA A 433 22.24 14.89 4.86
C ALA A 433 21.09 14.61 3.87
N SER A 434 21.09 13.44 3.23
CA SER A 434 20.07 12.98 2.28
C SER A 434 18.67 12.90 2.89
N ALA A 435 18.54 12.33 4.10
CA ALA A 435 17.27 12.22 4.81
C ALA A 435 16.69 13.60 5.19
N ARG A 436 17.54 14.56 5.58
CA ARG A 436 17.14 15.95 5.82
C ARG A 436 16.68 16.64 4.54
N THR A 437 17.38 16.42 3.43
CA THR A 437 16.97 16.94 2.11
C THR A 437 15.58 16.44 1.70
N MET A 438 15.27 15.14 1.92
CA MET A 438 13.95 14.59 1.62
C MET A 438 12.83 15.22 2.47
N ALA A 439 13.05 15.38 3.78
CA ALA A 439 12.09 16.03 4.67
C ALA A 439 11.85 17.51 4.29
N ASN A 440 12.92 18.23 3.94
CA ASN A 440 12.85 19.61 3.48
C ASN A 440 12.12 19.72 2.14
N MET A 441 12.32 18.76 1.23
CA MET A 441 11.61 18.70 -0.05
C MET A 441 10.11 18.46 0.17
N GLU A 442 9.73 17.55 1.06
CA GLU A 442 8.33 17.32 1.39
C GLU A 442 7.68 18.58 1.97
N MET A 443 8.28 19.16 3.01
CA MET A 443 7.79 20.40 3.62
C MET A 443 7.74 21.56 2.61
N GLY A 444 8.81 21.73 1.83
CA GLY A 444 8.91 22.77 0.81
C GLY A 444 7.85 22.64 -0.27
N SER A 445 7.46 21.41 -0.64
CA SER A 445 6.39 21.18 -1.62
C SER A 445 5.01 21.61 -1.11
N TRP A 446 4.75 21.42 0.20
CA TRP A 446 3.52 21.91 0.84
C TRP A 446 3.49 23.44 0.95
N VAL A 447 4.63 24.05 1.31
CA VAL A 447 4.77 25.51 1.32
C VAL A 447 4.54 26.09 -0.07
N LEU A 448 5.14 25.48 -1.11
CA LEU A 448 4.93 25.88 -2.50
C LEU A 448 3.45 25.78 -2.90
N LEU A 449 2.77 24.69 -2.57
CA LEU A 449 1.34 24.54 -2.85
C LEU A 449 0.52 25.65 -2.17
N ALA A 450 0.79 25.97 -0.90
CA ALA A 450 0.12 27.05 -0.19
C ALA A 450 0.34 28.42 -0.85
N LEU A 451 1.59 28.71 -1.27
CA LEU A 451 1.93 29.94 -1.98
C LEU A 451 1.24 30.03 -3.35
N VAL A 452 1.16 28.92 -4.10
CA VAL A 452 0.45 28.85 -5.38
C VAL A 452 -1.05 29.09 -5.20
N VAL A 453 -1.67 28.47 -4.20
CA VAL A 453 -3.10 28.69 -3.90
C VAL A 453 -3.35 30.14 -3.47
N LEU A 454 -2.49 30.70 -2.63
CA LEU A 454 -2.56 32.11 -2.22
C LEU A 454 -2.41 33.04 -3.42
N PHE A 455 -1.43 32.80 -4.29
CA PHE A 455 -1.22 33.57 -5.51
C PHE A 455 -2.47 33.52 -6.41
N CYS A 456 -3.06 32.35 -6.63
CA CYS A 456 -4.29 32.21 -7.41
C CYS A 456 -5.47 32.96 -6.78
N ALA A 457 -5.61 32.92 -5.45
CA ALA A 457 -6.64 33.65 -4.73
C ALA A 457 -6.45 35.18 -4.83
N VAL A 458 -5.21 35.67 -4.74
CA VAL A 458 -4.88 37.09 -4.95
C VAL A 458 -5.20 37.52 -6.38
N MET A 459 -4.82 36.73 -7.38
CA MET A 459 -5.14 37.00 -8.78
C MET A 459 -6.65 37.05 -9.02
N TRP A 460 -7.40 36.16 -8.39
CA TRP A 460 -8.86 36.20 -8.42
C TRP A 460 -9.44 37.44 -7.73
N TRP A 461 -8.91 37.85 -6.58
CA TRP A 461 -9.35 39.04 -5.87
C TRP A 461 -9.25 40.32 -6.73
N PHE A 462 -8.17 40.46 -7.48
CA PHE A 462 -7.93 41.63 -8.35
C PHE A 462 -8.61 41.54 -9.72
N PHE A 463 -8.67 40.34 -10.32
CA PHE A 463 -9.06 40.18 -11.72
C PHE A 463 -10.27 39.28 -11.97
N GLY A 464 -10.81 38.65 -10.94
CA GLY A 464 -11.96 37.74 -11.01
C GLY A 464 -13.28 38.33 -10.52
N LYS A 465 -13.28 39.37 -9.66
CA LYS A 465 -14.52 39.98 -9.17
C LYS A 465 -15.33 40.66 -10.27
N ASP A 466 -16.65 40.46 -10.29
CA ASP A 466 -17.52 41.02 -11.31
C ASP A 466 -17.54 42.57 -11.28
N PRO A 467 -17.59 43.25 -12.43
CA PRO A 467 -17.74 44.70 -12.49
C PRO A 467 -19.08 45.15 -11.90
N ARG A 468 -19.16 46.42 -11.45
CA ARG A 468 -20.42 46.97 -10.92
C ARG A 468 -21.56 46.86 -11.94
N PRO A 469 -22.77 46.47 -11.51
CA PRO A 469 -23.94 46.40 -12.39
C PRO A 469 -24.26 47.78 -12.98
N LYS A 470 -24.74 47.80 -14.24
CA LYS A 470 -25.25 49.02 -14.87
C LYS A 470 -26.60 49.43 -14.25
N THR A 471 -26.95 50.71 -14.35
CA THR A 471 -28.28 51.21 -13.94
C THR A 471 -29.39 50.43 -14.62
N ILE A 472 -30.31 49.89 -13.82
CA ILE A 472 -31.45 49.10 -14.30
C ILE A 472 -32.62 50.05 -14.51
N VAL A 473 -33.25 49.98 -15.68
CA VAL A 473 -34.43 50.78 -16.04
C VAL A 473 -35.52 49.79 -16.48
N PRO A 474 -36.78 49.93 -16.01
CA PRO A 474 -37.89 49.09 -16.47
C PRO A 474 -38.04 49.13 -17.99
N ARG A 475 -38.25 47.98 -18.64
CA ARG A 475 -38.42 47.85 -20.10
C ARG A 475 -39.64 47.00 -20.43
N PHE A 476 -40.36 47.38 -21.49
CA PHE A 476 -41.58 46.67 -21.93
C PHE A 476 -41.35 45.59 -22.99
N TYR A 477 -40.12 45.48 -23.52
CA TYR A 477 -39.75 44.54 -24.57
C TYR A 477 -38.50 43.72 -24.15
N PRO A 478 -38.29 42.53 -24.73
CA PRO A 478 -37.11 41.72 -24.45
C PRO A 478 -35.82 42.46 -24.80
N PRO A 479 -34.71 42.14 -24.13
CA PRO A 479 -33.42 42.75 -24.44
C PRO A 479 -33.04 42.56 -25.92
N VAL A 480 -32.29 43.53 -26.45
CA VAL A 480 -31.82 43.55 -27.84
C VAL A 480 -30.30 43.59 -27.89
N LEU A 481 -29.72 42.90 -28.87
CA LEU A 481 -28.31 42.99 -29.22
C LEU A 481 -27.98 44.35 -29.88
N SER A 482 -26.69 44.64 -29.96
CA SER A 482 -26.16 45.88 -30.55
C SER A 482 -26.49 46.07 -32.03
N ASP A 483 -26.83 44.99 -32.74
CA ASP A 483 -27.24 44.97 -34.14
C ASP A 483 -28.77 45.10 -34.32
N GLY A 484 -29.51 45.29 -33.22
CA GLY A 484 -30.98 45.39 -33.23
C GLY A 484 -31.71 44.06 -33.10
N THR A 485 -30.99 42.93 -33.01
CA THR A 485 -31.60 41.61 -32.89
C THR A 485 -32.24 41.40 -31.51
N ILE A 486 -33.51 41.04 -31.46
CA ILE A 486 -34.24 40.69 -30.22
C ILE A 486 -33.75 39.32 -29.72
N LEU A 487 -33.38 39.22 -28.44
CA LEU A 487 -32.97 37.94 -27.85
C LEU A 487 -34.17 37.02 -27.66
N SER A 488 -34.00 35.73 -27.93
CA SER A 488 -34.99 34.69 -27.62
C SER A 488 -35.08 34.42 -26.11
N PRO A 489 -36.15 33.74 -25.62
CA PRO A 489 -36.25 33.35 -24.21
C PRO A 489 -35.07 32.50 -23.73
N ALA A 490 -34.54 31.63 -24.59
CA ALA A 490 -33.38 30.79 -24.28
C ALA A 490 -32.11 31.63 -24.11
N GLN A 491 -31.91 32.62 -24.99
CA GLN A 491 -30.79 33.56 -24.92
C GLN A 491 -30.90 34.46 -23.69
N VAL A 492 -32.11 34.91 -23.33
CA VAL A 492 -32.39 35.65 -22.10
C VAL A 492 -32.04 34.82 -20.87
N ALA A 493 -32.55 33.59 -20.77
CA ALA A 493 -32.23 32.68 -19.68
C ALA A 493 -30.71 32.41 -19.59
N TYR A 494 -30.04 32.23 -20.72
CA TYR A 494 -28.60 31.99 -20.77
C TYR A 494 -27.79 33.15 -20.17
N VAL A 495 -28.15 34.39 -20.48
CA VAL A 495 -27.46 35.57 -19.93
C VAL A 495 -27.80 35.74 -18.44
N HIS A 496 -29.08 35.58 -18.08
CA HIS A 496 -29.55 35.66 -16.69
C HIS A 496 -28.88 34.61 -15.78
N ASP A 497 -28.80 33.36 -16.24
CA ASP A 497 -28.26 32.22 -15.48
C ASP A 497 -26.74 32.04 -15.66
N SER A 498 -26.00 33.12 -15.95
CA SER A 498 -24.54 33.14 -16.00
C SER A 498 -23.92 32.16 -17.00
N ALA A 499 -24.36 32.25 -18.26
CA ALA A 499 -23.92 31.41 -19.37
C ALA A 499 -24.32 29.92 -19.25
N ARG A 500 -25.41 29.64 -18.53
CA ARG A 500 -26.00 28.30 -18.40
C ARG A 500 -27.42 28.31 -18.95
N LEU A 501 -27.79 27.27 -19.69
CA LEU A 501 -29.18 27.06 -20.12
C LEU A 501 -29.81 26.03 -19.17
N LYS A 502 -30.45 26.49 -18.09
CA LYS A 502 -31.21 25.63 -17.16
C LYS A 502 -32.49 25.09 -17.80
N SER A 503 -33.14 24.11 -17.17
CA SER A 503 -34.39 23.50 -17.68
C SER A 503 -35.47 24.55 -17.96
N ARG A 504 -35.67 25.54 -17.08
CA ARG A 504 -36.61 26.66 -17.30
C ARG A 504 -36.35 27.45 -18.59
N GLY A 505 -35.09 27.73 -18.91
CA GLY A 505 -34.72 28.42 -20.15
C GLY A 505 -34.99 27.58 -21.40
N PHE A 506 -34.86 26.26 -21.27
CA PHE A 506 -35.24 25.31 -22.33
C PHE A 506 -36.76 25.17 -22.47
N VAL A 507 -37.52 25.17 -21.38
CA VAL A 507 -38.99 25.21 -21.43
C VAL A 507 -39.48 26.51 -22.06
N GLY A 508 -38.88 27.65 -21.70
CA GLY A 508 -39.14 28.94 -22.35
C GLY A 508 -38.88 28.90 -23.86
N LEU A 509 -37.83 28.21 -24.31
CA LEU A 509 -37.59 27.96 -25.74
C LEU A 509 -38.74 27.16 -26.38
N LEU A 510 -39.16 26.06 -25.76
CA LEU A 510 -40.26 25.22 -26.28
C LEU A 510 -41.57 26.01 -26.36
N LEU A 511 -41.90 26.79 -25.33
CA LEU A 511 -43.08 27.65 -25.34
C LEU A 511 -43.01 28.71 -26.44
N ASN A 512 -41.83 29.30 -26.68
CA ASN A 512 -41.65 30.26 -27.77
C ASN A 512 -41.91 29.61 -29.14
N LEU A 513 -41.43 28.38 -29.35
CA LEU A 513 -41.73 27.61 -30.56
C LEU A 513 -43.22 27.30 -30.71
N ALA A 514 -43.93 27.08 -29.60
CA ALA A 514 -45.38 26.86 -29.60
C ALA A 514 -46.15 28.12 -30.00
N VAL A 515 -45.79 29.28 -29.44
CA VAL A 515 -46.36 30.60 -29.79
C VAL A 515 -46.13 30.92 -31.27
N GLN A 516 -44.95 30.57 -31.80
CA GLN A 516 -44.63 30.72 -33.22
C GLN A 516 -45.35 29.70 -34.14
N LYS A 517 -46.17 28.80 -33.58
CA LYS A 517 -46.88 27.71 -34.30
C LYS A 517 -45.93 26.72 -35.01
N ALA A 518 -44.67 26.64 -34.56
CA ALA A 518 -43.65 25.73 -35.05
C ALA A 518 -43.59 24.42 -34.23
N LEU A 519 -44.05 24.46 -32.99
CA LEU A 519 -44.24 23.31 -32.11
C LEU A 519 -45.72 23.23 -31.70
N SER A 520 -46.24 22.02 -31.55
CA SER A 520 -47.53 21.77 -30.92
C SER A 520 -47.31 20.94 -29.66
N ILE A 521 -47.94 21.33 -28.55
CA ILE A 521 -47.88 20.65 -27.26
C ILE A 521 -49.28 20.18 -26.91
N SER A 522 -49.48 18.87 -26.79
CA SER A 522 -50.76 18.25 -26.40
C SER A 522 -50.59 17.38 -25.16
N GLY A 523 -51.69 17.01 -24.52
CA GLY A 523 -51.71 16.23 -23.28
C GLY A 523 -51.67 17.10 -22.01
N SER A 524 -52.11 16.52 -20.90
CA SER A 524 -52.25 17.17 -19.58
C SER A 524 -51.01 17.06 -18.69
N GLY A 525 -49.99 16.29 -19.11
CA GLY A 525 -48.76 16.08 -18.34
C GLY A 525 -48.88 15.01 -17.24
N THR A 526 -50.05 14.38 -17.10
CA THR A 526 -50.25 13.30 -16.11
C THR A 526 -49.59 11.99 -16.56
N LYS A 527 -49.38 11.06 -15.62
CA LYS A 527 -48.80 9.73 -15.95
C LYS A 527 -49.64 8.94 -16.96
N LYS A 528 -50.97 9.18 -16.99
CA LYS A 528 -51.91 8.55 -17.92
C LYS A 528 -51.99 9.29 -19.26
N ASP A 529 -51.78 10.61 -19.26
CA ASP A 529 -51.84 11.48 -20.43
C ASP A 529 -50.61 12.43 -20.46
N PRO A 530 -49.43 11.89 -20.84
CA PRO A 530 -48.18 12.64 -20.82
C PRO A 530 -48.15 13.71 -21.92
N TYR A 531 -47.33 14.76 -21.71
CA TYR A 531 -47.11 15.76 -22.75
C TYR A 531 -46.55 15.13 -24.04
N VAL A 532 -47.12 15.52 -25.17
CA VAL A 532 -46.68 15.13 -26.51
C VAL A 532 -46.30 16.38 -27.30
N LEU A 533 -45.06 16.41 -27.77
CA LEU A 533 -44.52 17.43 -28.66
C LEU A 533 -44.61 16.94 -30.10
N SER A 534 -45.17 17.74 -30.99
CA SER A 534 -45.24 17.44 -32.43
C SER A 534 -44.92 18.67 -33.27
N ALA A 535 -44.53 18.44 -34.53
CA ALA A 535 -44.23 19.53 -35.45
C ALA A 535 -45.48 20.39 -35.71
N GLY A 536 -45.39 21.69 -35.47
CA GLY A 536 -46.47 22.65 -35.73
C GLY A 536 -46.58 23.02 -37.22
N LYS A 537 -47.64 23.77 -37.57
CA LYS A 537 -47.93 24.18 -38.96
C LYS A 537 -46.78 24.92 -39.64
N LYS A 538 -45.98 25.69 -38.89
CA LYS A 538 -44.83 26.44 -39.41
C LYS A 538 -43.48 25.72 -39.26
N ALA A 539 -43.45 24.49 -38.75
CA ALA A 539 -42.20 23.74 -38.52
C ALA A 539 -41.38 23.54 -39.81
N GLY A 540 -42.06 23.25 -40.93
CA GLY A 540 -41.39 23.07 -42.23
C GLY A 540 -40.71 24.33 -42.75
N GLN A 541 -41.32 25.51 -42.55
CA GLN A 541 -40.70 26.81 -42.86
C GLN A 541 -39.51 27.08 -41.94
N ALA A 542 -39.68 26.82 -40.63
CA ALA A 542 -38.64 26.99 -39.62
C ALA A 542 -37.37 26.16 -39.89
N ARG A 543 -37.50 24.97 -40.49
CA ARG A 543 -36.35 24.14 -40.88
C ARG A 543 -35.60 24.67 -42.09
N ARG A 544 -36.28 25.33 -43.04
CA ARG A 544 -35.71 25.77 -44.32
C ARG A 544 -35.06 27.16 -44.27
N GLN A 545 -35.49 28.04 -43.35
CA GLN A 545 -34.97 29.40 -43.27
C GLN A 545 -33.69 29.48 -42.40
N GLY A 546 -32.61 29.99 -43.00
CA GLY A 546 -31.35 30.35 -42.33
C GLY A 546 -31.51 31.58 -41.42
N PRO A 547 -30.50 31.95 -40.60
CA PRO A 547 -30.62 33.12 -39.72
C PRO A 547 -30.72 34.35 -40.61
N GLN A 548 -31.92 34.93 -40.72
CA GLN A 548 -32.09 36.22 -41.36
C GLN A 548 -31.58 37.26 -40.35
N SER A 549 -30.45 37.88 -40.68
CA SER A 549 -29.99 39.06 -39.95
C SER A 549 -31.05 40.14 -40.12
N ASP A 550 -31.57 40.65 -39.00
CA ASP A 550 -32.31 41.91 -39.04
C ASP A 550 -31.40 42.95 -39.71
N ALA A 551 -31.96 43.77 -40.61
CA ALA A 551 -31.17 44.80 -41.29
C ALA A 551 -30.41 45.63 -40.25
N ARG A 552 -29.07 45.67 -40.37
CA ARG A 552 -28.21 46.46 -39.48
C ARG A 552 -28.69 47.91 -39.51
N THR A 553 -29.33 48.34 -38.45
CA THR A 553 -29.61 49.76 -38.20
C THR A 553 -28.48 50.31 -37.35
N ASP A 554 -27.83 51.38 -37.82
CA ASP A 554 -26.88 52.12 -37.01
C ASP A 554 -27.61 52.81 -35.86
N GLY A 555 -27.29 52.41 -34.63
CA GLY A 555 -27.94 52.91 -33.42
C GLY A 555 -29.07 52.02 -32.88
N ARG A 556 -29.39 52.19 -31.60
CA ARG A 556 -30.46 51.43 -30.93
C ARG A 556 -31.83 51.96 -31.41
N PRO A 557 -32.71 51.12 -31.99
CA PRO A 557 -34.03 51.57 -32.42
C PRO A 557 -34.87 52.10 -31.25
N ALA A 558 -35.79 53.02 -31.52
CA ALA A 558 -36.74 53.52 -30.52
C ALA A 558 -37.61 52.39 -29.96
N GLU A 559 -38.11 52.52 -28.72
CA GLU A 559 -38.83 51.45 -28.02
C GLU A 559 -40.12 51.00 -28.75
N ALA A 560 -40.86 51.94 -29.35
CA ALA A 560 -42.04 51.63 -30.15
C ALA A 560 -41.70 50.78 -31.39
N GLU A 561 -40.56 51.05 -32.03
CA GLU A 561 -40.08 50.28 -33.18
C GLU A 561 -39.68 48.85 -32.78
N LEU A 562 -39.05 48.69 -31.62
CA LEU A 562 -38.69 47.38 -31.09
C LEU A 562 -39.93 46.53 -30.77
N ASN A 563 -40.96 47.13 -30.18
CA ASN A 563 -42.25 46.47 -29.95
C ASN A 563 -42.92 46.04 -31.26
N ARG A 564 -42.90 46.88 -32.29
CA ARG A 564 -43.42 46.54 -33.62
C ARG A 564 -42.64 45.38 -34.25
N ARG A 565 -41.31 45.43 -34.23
CA ARG A 565 -40.44 44.36 -34.74
C ARG A 565 -40.66 43.03 -34.02
N TRP A 566 -40.85 43.07 -32.70
CA TRP A 566 -41.15 41.88 -31.92
C TRP A 566 -42.47 41.24 -32.35
N ASN A 567 -43.52 42.04 -32.56
CA ASN A 567 -44.83 41.60 -33.07
C ASN A 567 -44.74 41.01 -34.49
N GLU A 568 -44.01 41.68 -35.38
CA GLU A 568 -43.79 41.18 -36.73
C GLU A 568 -43.05 39.85 -36.75
N LYS A 569 -42.02 39.67 -35.91
CA LYS A 569 -41.27 38.41 -35.82
C LYS A 569 -42.14 37.24 -35.35
N ILE A 570 -42.94 37.44 -34.30
CA ILE A 570 -43.81 36.38 -33.78
C ILE A 570 -44.91 36.03 -34.79
N SER A 571 -45.59 37.04 -35.34
CA SER A 571 -46.68 36.82 -36.30
C SER A 571 -46.22 36.13 -37.59
N ARG A 572 -45.06 36.51 -38.12
CA ARG A 572 -44.45 35.85 -39.30
C ARG A 572 -43.86 34.48 -38.95
N GLY A 573 -43.57 34.19 -37.68
CA GLY A 573 -42.84 33.00 -37.28
C GLY A 573 -41.39 33.09 -37.74
N GLN A 574 -40.76 34.24 -37.53
CA GLN A 574 -39.36 34.55 -37.87
C GLN A 574 -38.51 34.77 -36.60
N GLY A 575 -38.93 34.19 -35.47
CA GLY A 575 -38.23 34.28 -34.18
C GLY A 575 -37.07 33.29 -34.01
N PHE A 576 -36.81 32.44 -35.02
CA PHE A 576 -35.92 31.28 -34.92
C PHE A 576 -34.44 31.66 -34.81
N ASP A 577 -33.88 31.51 -33.60
CA ASP A 577 -32.44 31.57 -33.38
C ASP A 577 -31.75 30.21 -33.71
N GLY A 578 -30.44 30.11 -33.49
CA GLY A 578 -29.71 28.85 -33.67
C GLY A 578 -30.22 27.72 -32.76
N ALA A 579 -30.74 28.06 -31.58
CA ALA A 579 -31.16 27.11 -30.55
C ALA A 579 -32.51 26.49 -30.90
N GLU A 580 -33.50 27.30 -31.25
CA GLU A 580 -34.82 26.89 -31.70
C GLU A 580 -34.76 25.91 -32.88
N ARG A 581 -33.90 26.20 -33.87
CA ARG A 581 -33.70 25.29 -35.01
C ARG A 581 -33.02 23.98 -34.64
N SER A 582 -32.10 24.02 -33.68
CA SER A 582 -31.43 22.82 -33.21
C SER A 582 -32.43 21.89 -32.52
N VAL A 583 -33.38 22.45 -31.76
CA VAL A 583 -34.49 21.71 -31.15
C VAL A 583 -35.45 21.15 -32.19
N ILE A 584 -35.87 21.94 -33.18
CA ILE A 584 -36.76 21.46 -34.26
C ILE A 584 -36.09 20.32 -35.03
N ARG A 585 -34.82 20.44 -35.38
CA ARG A 585 -34.08 19.36 -36.09
C ARG A 585 -33.91 18.10 -35.25
N CYS A 586 -33.69 18.24 -33.94
CA CYS A 586 -33.41 17.13 -33.04
C CYS A 586 -34.69 16.39 -32.59
N LEU A 587 -35.74 17.11 -32.18
CA LEU A 587 -36.95 16.52 -31.59
C LEU A 587 -38.11 16.38 -32.57
N LEU A 588 -38.19 17.26 -33.57
CA LEU A 588 -39.37 17.42 -34.41
C LEU A 588 -38.98 17.20 -35.87
N ALA A 589 -38.42 16.03 -36.20
CA ALA A 589 -38.26 15.59 -37.59
C ALA A 589 -39.64 15.41 -38.27
N GLU A 590 -39.71 15.36 -39.60
CA GLU A 590 -40.99 15.26 -40.33
C GLU A 590 -41.80 14.04 -39.89
N GLY A 591 -43.05 14.25 -39.45
CA GLY A 591 -43.93 13.19 -38.92
C GLY A 591 -43.58 12.68 -37.51
N ALA A 592 -42.51 13.18 -36.87
CA ALA A 592 -42.10 12.72 -35.54
C ALA A 592 -42.97 13.34 -34.43
N GLN A 593 -43.36 12.50 -33.47
CA GLN A 593 -43.95 12.92 -32.20
C GLN A 593 -43.03 12.50 -31.06
N TYR A 594 -42.88 13.37 -30.08
CA TYR A 594 -42.08 13.12 -28.89
C TYR A 594 -43.01 13.08 -27.68
N ILE A 595 -42.99 11.97 -26.95
CA ILE A 595 -43.81 11.77 -25.74
C ILE A 595 -42.90 11.91 -24.51
N PHE A 596 -43.25 12.79 -23.57
CA PHE A 596 -42.53 12.92 -22.31
C PHE A 596 -42.66 11.64 -21.47
N GLY A 597 -41.54 11.19 -20.89
CA GLY A 597 -41.52 10.13 -19.87
C GLY A 597 -41.54 8.67 -20.36
N LYS A 598 -41.79 8.37 -21.64
CA LYS A 598 -41.96 6.97 -22.08
C LYS A 598 -40.82 6.28 -22.84
N GLN A 599 -39.81 6.98 -23.38
CA GLN A 599 -38.63 6.33 -24.02
C GLN A 599 -37.55 7.29 -24.53
N SER A 600 -37.60 8.57 -24.15
CA SER A 600 -37.13 9.68 -24.98
C SER A 600 -36.31 10.73 -24.20
N SER A 601 -35.87 10.42 -22.98
CA SER A 601 -35.13 11.38 -22.15
C SER A 601 -33.83 11.83 -22.82
N TRP A 602 -33.14 10.93 -23.53
CA TRP A 602 -31.87 11.25 -24.20
C TRP A 602 -32.00 12.21 -25.39
N SER A 603 -33.03 12.08 -26.23
CA SER A 603 -33.22 13.02 -27.35
C SER A 603 -33.56 14.43 -26.85
N LEU A 604 -34.31 14.55 -25.75
CA LEU A 604 -34.55 15.83 -25.08
C LEU A 604 -33.26 16.45 -24.53
N ALA A 605 -32.44 15.64 -23.86
CA ALA A 605 -31.14 16.07 -23.40
C ALA A 605 -30.21 16.51 -24.53
N GLN A 606 -30.20 15.77 -25.65
CA GLN A 606 -29.47 16.15 -26.86
C GLN A 606 -29.96 17.50 -27.40
N ALA A 607 -31.29 17.69 -27.49
CA ALA A 607 -31.89 18.93 -27.94
C ALA A 607 -31.53 20.12 -27.05
N ARG A 608 -31.56 19.97 -25.71
CA ARG A 608 -31.11 21.02 -24.77
C ARG A 608 -29.62 21.30 -24.90
N GLY A 609 -28.79 20.25 -25.02
CA GLY A 609 -27.35 20.40 -25.21
C GLY A 609 -26.99 21.13 -26.51
N ASP A 610 -27.74 20.87 -27.59
CA ASP A 610 -27.54 21.51 -28.89
C ASP A 610 -28.07 22.95 -28.90
N ALA A 611 -29.20 23.18 -28.24
CA ALA A 611 -29.72 24.52 -27.98
C ALA A 611 -28.71 25.36 -27.19
N TYR A 612 -28.14 24.81 -26.11
CA TYR A 612 -27.07 25.47 -25.35
C TYR A 612 -25.88 25.82 -26.24
N LEU A 613 -25.42 24.89 -27.08
CA LEU A 613 -24.27 25.11 -27.94
C LEU A 613 -24.53 26.28 -28.89
N ALA A 614 -25.71 26.32 -29.51
CA ALA A 614 -26.12 27.38 -30.41
C ALA A 614 -26.24 28.74 -29.69
N VAL A 615 -26.91 28.81 -28.54
CA VAL A 615 -26.97 30.05 -27.74
C VAL A 615 -25.57 30.52 -27.33
N SER A 616 -24.70 29.59 -26.92
CA SER A 616 -23.33 29.92 -26.50
C SER A 616 -22.45 30.42 -27.66
N GLU A 617 -22.78 30.04 -28.90
CA GLU A 617 -22.10 30.49 -30.11
C GLU A 617 -22.57 31.89 -30.50
N ASP A 618 -23.88 32.13 -30.51
CA ASP A 618 -24.49 33.44 -30.77
C ASP A 618 -24.00 34.49 -29.75
N LEU A 619 -23.84 34.09 -28.50
CA LEU A 619 -23.45 34.96 -27.39
C LEU A 619 -21.97 34.82 -26.98
N ARG A 620 -21.09 34.27 -27.84
CA ARG A 620 -19.67 33.97 -27.52
C ARG A 620 -18.89 35.17 -26.93
N GLY A 621 -19.28 36.41 -27.24
CA GLY A 621 -18.65 37.63 -26.73
C GLY A 621 -19.19 38.18 -25.39
N THR A 622 -20.23 37.58 -24.82
CA THR A 622 -20.87 38.06 -23.58
C THR A 622 -20.01 37.78 -22.35
N TRP A 623 -19.49 36.56 -22.22
CA TRP A 623 -18.61 36.18 -21.12
C TRP A 623 -17.17 36.12 -21.61
N ARG A 624 -16.30 36.96 -21.07
CA ARG A 624 -14.87 36.97 -21.44
C ARG A 624 -14.06 36.38 -20.30
N LEU A 625 -13.42 35.25 -20.59
CA LEU A 625 -12.33 34.78 -19.76
C LEU A 625 -11.14 35.71 -20.01
N ARG A 626 -10.50 36.21 -18.95
CA ARG A 626 -9.21 36.92 -19.09
C ARG A 626 -8.09 35.89 -19.37
N GLY A 627 -8.14 35.27 -20.54
CA GLY A 627 -7.19 34.24 -21.00
C GLY A 627 -5.72 34.61 -20.79
N PRO A 628 -5.29 35.86 -21.10
CA PRO A 628 -3.91 36.28 -20.82
C PRO A 628 -3.52 36.20 -19.34
N ILE A 629 -4.43 36.57 -18.43
CA ILE A 629 -4.18 36.55 -16.98
C ILE A 629 -4.05 35.10 -16.50
N VAL A 630 -4.95 34.24 -16.96
CA VAL A 630 -4.88 32.81 -16.68
C VAL A 630 -3.58 32.20 -17.20
N LEU A 631 -3.17 32.56 -18.42
CA LEU A 631 -1.93 32.08 -19.02
C LEU A 631 -0.72 32.52 -18.19
N ILE A 632 -0.71 33.78 -17.74
CA ILE A 632 0.30 34.32 -16.82
C ILE A 632 0.30 33.55 -15.49
N MET A 633 -0.87 33.22 -14.93
CA MET A 633 -0.95 32.43 -13.70
C MET A 633 -0.31 31.05 -13.88
N HIS A 634 -0.63 30.34 -14.97
CA HIS A 634 -0.02 29.04 -15.26
C HIS A 634 1.49 29.16 -15.47
N PHE A 635 1.95 30.19 -16.18
CA PHE A 635 3.37 30.45 -16.43
C PHE A 635 4.14 30.71 -15.12
N ILE A 636 3.62 31.56 -14.23
CA ILE A 636 4.27 31.88 -12.95
C ILE A 636 4.33 30.64 -12.04
N VAL A 637 3.23 29.90 -11.92
CA VAL A 637 3.18 28.66 -11.13
C VAL A 637 4.16 27.63 -11.68
N TYR A 638 4.27 27.54 -13.02
CA TYR A 638 5.23 26.67 -13.67
C TYR A 638 6.68 27.04 -13.34
N VAL A 639 7.05 28.33 -13.47
CA VAL A 639 8.40 28.81 -13.13
C VAL A 639 8.73 28.55 -11.66
N ALA A 640 7.76 28.73 -10.76
CA ALA A 640 7.93 28.42 -9.34
C ALA A 640 8.18 26.92 -9.11
N LEU A 641 7.45 26.04 -9.80
CA LEU A 641 7.63 24.59 -9.73
C LEU A 641 9.02 24.15 -10.20
N VAL A 642 9.47 24.66 -11.36
CA VAL A 642 10.79 24.33 -11.91
C VAL A 642 11.90 24.83 -10.99
N THR A 643 11.76 26.04 -10.48
CA THR A 643 12.73 26.63 -9.56
C THR A 643 12.81 25.82 -8.27
N PHE A 644 11.67 25.39 -7.73
CA PHE A 644 11.61 24.50 -6.57
C PHE A 644 12.32 23.17 -6.82
N LEU A 645 12.09 22.53 -7.97
CA LEU A 645 12.74 21.28 -8.35
C LEU A 645 14.26 21.46 -8.57
N ALA A 646 14.68 22.60 -9.12
CA ALA A 646 16.08 22.96 -9.29
C ALA A 646 16.79 23.12 -7.94
N ILE A 647 16.22 23.92 -7.03
CA ILE A 647 16.76 24.16 -5.68
C ILE A 647 16.81 22.86 -4.88
N SER A 648 15.83 21.98 -5.06
CA SER A 648 15.77 20.68 -4.37
C SER A 648 16.78 19.65 -4.88
N GLY A 649 17.60 19.99 -5.88
CA GLY A 649 18.56 19.05 -6.50
C GLY A 649 17.91 17.96 -7.35
N ALA A 650 16.59 17.98 -7.51
CA ALA A 650 15.83 16.99 -8.28
C ALA A 650 16.04 17.08 -9.80
N LEU A 651 16.71 18.13 -10.26
CA LEU A 651 17.09 18.31 -11.67
C LEU A 651 18.56 17.91 -11.97
N GLY A 652 19.30 17.36 -11.01
CA GLY A 652 20.75 17.10 -11.09
C GLY A 652 21.25 16.05 -12.09
N GLY A 653 20.46 15.63 -13.08
CA GLY A 653 20.85 14.66 -14.12
C GLY A 653 20.27 15.00 -15.49
N SER A 654 20.72 14.31 -16.55
CA SER A 654 20.28 14.51 -17.95
C SER A 654 18.76 14.37 -18.16
N GLY A 655 18.05 13.73 -17.23
CA GLY A 655 16.58 13.64 -17.22
C GLY A 655 15.86 14.91 -16.77
N GLY A 656 16.51 15.83 -16.04
CA GLY A 656 15.89 17.04 -15.49
C GLY A 656 15.38 17.99 -16.57
N PHE A 657 16.16 18.20 -17.63
CA PHE A 657 15.77 19.07 -18.75
C PHE A 657 14.60 18.49 -19.57
N ALA A 658 14.62 17.19 -19.85
CA ALA A 658 13.53 16.52 -20.57
C ALA A 658 12.21 16.58 -19.80
N VAL A 659 12.26 16.44 -18.47
CA VAL A 659 11.10 16.58 -17.57
C VAL A 659 10.57 18.00 -17.57
N VAL A 660 11.46 18.99 -17.48
CA VAL A 660 11.11 20.41 -17.54
C VAL A 660 10.39 20.70 -18.86
N CYS A 661 10.93 20.27 -20.00
CA CYS A 661 10.30 20.41 -21.31
C CYS A 661 8.97 19.66 -21.43
N ALA A 662 8.86 18.44 -20.88
CA ALA A 662 7.60 17.69 -20.88
C ALA A 662 6.50 18.44 -20.09
N LEU A 663 6.83 18.99 -18.93
CA LEU A 663 5.90 19.78 -18.11
C LEU A 663 5.48 21.10 -18.80
N ILE A 664 6.36 21.77 -19.56
CA ILE A 664 6.02 22.97 -20.38
C ILE A 664 4.99 22.60 -21.44
N THR A 665 5.36 21.61 -22.26
CA THR A 665 4.54 21.20 -23.40
C THR A 665 3.17 20.76 -22.91
N LEU A 666 3.11 20.08 -21.76
CA LEU A 666 1.90 19.52 -21.18
C LEU A 666 1.02 20.58 -20.49
N GLY A 667 1.59 21.54 -19.75
CA GLY A 667 0.83 22.65 -19.15
C GLY A 667 0.22 23.58 -20.21
N GLY A 668 0.96 23.82 -21.29
CA GLY A 668 0.48 24.53 -22.48
C GLY A 668 -0.63 23.76 -23.20
N LEU A 669 -0.44 22.44 -23.41
CA LEU A 669 -1.46 21.54 -23.97
C LEU A 669 -2.71 21.49 -23.11
N LEU A 670 -2.61 21.40 -21.78
CA LEU A 670 -3.74 21.40 -20.85
C LEU A 670 -4.56 22.68 -20.93
N SER A 671 -3.89 23.84 -20.93
CA SER A 671 -4.54 25.13 -21.05
C SER A 671 -5.23 25.30 -22.40
N TRP A 672 -4.58 24.87 -23.48
CA TRP A 672 -5.14 24.89 -24.84
C TRP A 672 -6.31 23.90 -24.98
N LEU A 673 -6.18 22.69 -24.43
CA LEU A 673 -7.19 21.65 -24.45
C LEU A 673 -8.41 22.08 -23.65
N TYR A 674 -8.22 22.65 -22.46
CA TYR A 674 -9.29 23.27 -21.68
C TYR A 674 -10.02 24.33 -22.52
N HIS A 675 -9.30 25.25 -23.16
CA HIS A 675 -9.93 26.29 -23.95
C HIS A 675 -10.71 25.75 -25.17
N SER A 676 -10.14 24.77 -25.89
CA SER A 676 -10.72 24.22 -27.11
C SER A 676 -11.88 23.25 -26.84
N THR A 677 -11.95 22.65 -25.64
CA THR A 677 -12.92 21.59 -25.32
C THR A 677 -14.00 21.99 -24.31
N MET A 678 -13.83 23.04 -23.50
CA MET A 678 -14.76 23.33 -22.39
C MET A 678 -16.22 23.58 -22.81
N ARG A 679 -16.48 24.14 -24.00
CA ARG A 679 -17.87 24.25 -24.51
C ARG A 679 -18.50 22.88 -24.78
N LYS A 680 -17.70 21.94 -25.31
CA LYS A 680 -18.12 20.55 -25.56
C LYS A 680 -18.34 19.81 -24.25
N VAL A 681 -17.47 20.03 -23.26
CA VAL A 681 -17.61 19.50 -21.90
C VAL A 681 -18.87 20.03 -21.24
N HIS A 682 -19.17 21.33 -21.35
CA HIS A 682 -20.39 21.89 -20.76
C HIS A 682 -21.67 21.39 -21.45
N ARG A 683 -21.68 21.29 -22.79
CA ARG A 683 -22.76 20.61 -23.55
C ARG A 683 -22.96 19.18 -23.04
N PHE A 684 -21.86 18.46 -22.81
CA PHE A 684 -21.89 17.11 -22.27
C PHE A 684 -22.53 17.10 -20.87
N PHE A 685 -22.07 17.93 -19.93
CA PHE A 685 -22.66 18.01 -18.60
C PHE A 685 -24.16 18.33 -18.62
N ILE A 686 -24.61 19.27 -19.46
CA ILE A 686 -26.04 19.59 -19.61
C ILE A 686 -26.84 18.37 -20.09
N GLN A 687 -26.31 17.61 -21.06
CA GLN A 687 -26.97 16.40 -21.56
C GLN A 687 -27.12 15.32 -20.48
N TRP A 688 -26.11 15.15 -19.63
CA TRP A 688 -26.13 14.13 -18.59
C TRP A 688 -26.86 14.55 -17.32
N GLU A 689 -26.88 15.85 -17.00
CA GLU A 689 -27.70 16.43 -15.91
C GLU A 689 -29.19 16.13 -16.15
N GLU A 690 -29.66 16.25 -17.39
CA GLU A 690 -31.04 15.92 -17.80
C GLU A 690 -31.41 14.44 -17.62
N MET A 691 -30.42 13.54 -17.58
CA MET A 691 -30.68 12.12 -17.30
C MET A 691 -30.92 11.86 -15.80
N GLY A 692 -30.65 12.84 -14.94
CA GLY A 692 -30.74 12.77 -13.49
C GLY A 692 -29.42 12.35 -12.83
N TRP A 693 -29.24 12.77 -11.57
CA TRP A 693 -28.03 12.57 -10.78
C TRP A 693 -27.59 11.11 -10.67
N LEU A 694 -28.52 10.15 -10.57
CA LEU A 694 -28.20 8.72 -10.53
C LEU A 694 -27.57 8.23 -11.84
N THR A 695 -28.11 8.64 -12.99
CA THR A 695 -27.56 8.23 -14.29
C THR A 695 -26.20 8.89 -14.55
N MET A 696 -26.04 10.13 -14.12
CA MET A 696 -24.75 10.82 -14.17
C MET A 696 -23.71 10.19 -13.24
N GLY A 697 -24.10 9.78 -12.03
CA GLY A 697 -23.25 9.04 -11.09
C GLY A 697 -22.79 7.69 -11.65
N ALA A 698 -23.70 6.93 -12.26
CA ALA A 698 -23.38 5.67 -12.95
C ALA A 698 -22.37 5.88 -14.09
N PHE A 699 -22.51 6.97 -14.84
CA PHE A 699 -21.55 7.36 -15.88
C PHE A 699 -20.15 7.65 -15.32
N PHE A 700 -20.04 8.46 -14.27
CA PHE A 700 -18.75 8.79 -13.67
C PHE A 700 -18.10 7.58 -12.99
N LEU A 701 -18.89 6.71 -12.37
CA LEU A 701 -18.41 5.46 -11.82
C LEU A 701 -17.82 4.56 -12.92
N LEU A 702 -18.50 4.44 -14.07
CA LEU A 702 -17.97 3.72 -15.22
C LEU A 702 -16.66 4.35 -15.72
N CYS A 703 -16.57 5.68 -15.80
CA CYS A 703 -15.33 6.37 -16.17
C CYS A 703 -14.18 6.09 -15.19
N ALA A 704 -14.45 6.04 -13.88
CA ALA A 704 -13.44 5.75 -12.86
C ALA A 704 -12.95 4.30 -12.92
N LEU A 705 -13.83 3.35 -13.27
CA LEU A 705 -13.49 1.94 -13.37
C LEU A 705 -12.60 1.60 -14.58
N ILE A 706 -12.71 2.33 -15.71
CA ILE A 706 -11.94 2.01 -16.93
C ILE A 706 -10.42 2.09 -16.70
N PRO A 707 -9.84 3.17 -16.11
CA PRO A 707 -8.41 3.21 -15.78
C PRO A 707 -8.01 2.13 -14.78
N VAL A 708 -8.88 1.82 -13.81
CA VAL A 708 -8.61 0.73 -12.86
C VAL A 708 -8.49 -0.59 -13.61
N ILE A 709 -9.36 -0.88 -14.57
CA ILE A 709 -9.27 -2.11 -15.36
C ILE A 709 -8.00 -2.11 -16.23
N LEU A 710 -7.74 -1.03 -16.96
CA LEU A 710 -6.57 -0.96 -17.86
C LEU A 710 -5.25 -1.03 -17.10
N LEU A 711 -5.12 -0.35 -15.96
CA LEU A 711 -3.89 -0.30 -15.18
C LEU A 711 -3.77 -1.49 -14.22
N TYR A 712 -4.84 -1.82 -13.53
CA TYR A 712 -4.81 -2.87 -12.53
C TYR A 712 -5.01 -4.25 -13.15
N ASP A 713 -6.10 -4.47 -13.90
CA ASP A 713 -6.43 -5.79 -14.42
C ASP A 713 -5.55 -6.21 -15.60
N CYS A 714 -5.19 -5.28 -16.49
CA CYS A 714 -4.39 -5.61 -17.67
C CYS A 714 -2.87 -5.50 -17.45
N ILE A 715 -2.40 -4.70 -16.47
CA ILE A 715 -0.96 -4.50 -16.24
C ILE A 715 -0.51 -5.08 -14.89
N ILE A 716 -1.18 -4.78 -13.77
CA ILE A 716 -0.70 -5.20 -12.45
C ILE A 716 -0.99 -6.68 -12.16
N ILE A 717 -2.21 -7.17 -12.42
CA ILE A 717 -2.58 -8.57 -12.13
C ILE A 717 -1.71 -9.58 -12.90
N PRO A 718 -1.43 -9.42 -14.20
CA PRO A 718 -0.63 -10.39 -14.95
C PRO A 718 0.86 -10.40 -14.57
N ASN A 719 1.36 -9.34 -13.94
CA ASN A 719 2.78 -9.21 -13.59
C ASN A 719 2.98 -9.52 -12.11
N GLU A 720 3.47 -10.73 -11.80
CA GLU A 720 3.68 -11.21 -10.43
C GLU A 720 4.59 -10.28 -9.60
N ASP A 721 5.59 -9.66 -10.22
CA ASP A 721 6.50 -8.70 -9.57
C ASP A 721 5.76 -7.48 -8.98
N MET A 722 4.60 -7.12 -9.57
CA MET A 722 3.80 -5.98 -9.16
C MET A 722 2.80 -6.31 -8.04
N HIS A 723 2.68 -7.56 -7.61
CA HIS A 723 1.75 -7.97 -6.54
C HIS A 723 2.19 -7.46 -5.15
N SER A 724 3.45 -7.04 -5.03
CA SER A 724 4.01 -6.37 -3.86
C SER A 724 3.45 -4.94 -3.65
N PHE A 725 2.76 -4.38 -4.64
CA PHE A 725 2.15 -3.05 -4.56
C PHE A 725 1.11 -2.97 -3.43
N ALA A 726 1.21 -1.95 -2.56
CA ALA A 726 0.34 -1.81 -1.39
C ALA A 726 -1.17 -1.77 -1.72
N GLY A 727 -1.53 -1.28 -2.91
CA GLY A 727 -2.92 -1.28 -3.39
C GLY A 727 -3.42 -2.64 -3.89
N TYR A 728 -2.52 -3.62 -4.10
CA TYR A 728 -2.88 -4.92 -4.69
C TYR A 728 -3.82 -5.72 -3.78
N ALA A 729 -3.44 -5.88 -2.50
CA ALA A 729 -4.24 -6.62 -1.52
C ALA A 729 -5.64 -6.02 -1.32
N PHE A 730 -5.79 -4.70 -1.46
CA PHE A 730 -7.08 -4.03 -1.37
C PHE A 730 -7.92 -4.20 -2.65
N MET A 731 -7.30 -4.09 -3.83
CA MET A 731 -8.02 -4.07 -5.11
C MET A 731 -8.31 -5.47 -5.67
N ALA A 732 -7.47 -6.47 -5.43
CA ALA A 732 -7.62 -7.82 -5.98
C ALA A 732 -8.97 -8.49 -5.63
N PRO A 733 -9.47 -8.44 -4.37
CA PRO A 733 -10.74 -9.08 -4.01
C PRO A 733 -11.97 -8.52 -4.75
N TRP A 734 -11.87 -7.29 -5.27
CA TRP A 734 -12.98 -6.60 -5.93
C TRP A 734 -13.10 -6.98 -7.42
N MET A 735 -12.21 -7.83 -7.95
CA MET A 735 -12.16 -8.20 -9.37
C MET A 735 -13.46 -8.77 -9.92
N PRO A 736 -14.09 -9.77 -9.25
CA PRO A 736 -15.33 -10.33 -9.77
C PRO A 736 -16.45 -9.29 -9.79
N LEU A 737 -16.50 -8.42 -8.77
CA LEU A 737 -17.50 -7.37 -8.66
C LEU A 737 -17.37 -6.35 -9.80
N ARG A 738 -16.15 -5.87 -10.10
CA ARG A 738 -15.94 -4.88 -11.17
C ARG A 738 -16.21 -5.45 -12.58
N ILE A 739 -15.86 -6.71 -12.84
CA ILE A 739 -16.12 -7.37 -14.13
C ILE A 739 -17.63 -7.47 -14.40
N LEU A 740 -18.45 -7.67 -13.37
CA LEU A 740 -19.91 -7.68 -13.50
C LEU A 740 -20.50 -6.27 -13.52
N LEU A 741 -19.91 -5.33 -12.77
CA LEU A 741 -20.40 -3.97 -12.61
C LEU A 741 -20.27 -3.16 -13.91
N VAL A 742 -19.20 -3.32 -14.68
CA VAL A 742 -18.96 -2.60 -15.94
C VAL A 742 -20.06 -2.87 -16.99
N PRO A 743 -20.35 -4.13 -17.38
CA PRO A 743 -21.43 -4.42 -18.32
C PRO A 743 -22.79 -4.06 -17.73
N ALA A 744 -23.00 -4.19 -16.41
CA ALA A 744 -24.25 -3.77 -15.76
C ALA A 744 -24.46 -2.24 -15.87
N LEU A 745 -23.43 -1.44 -15.60
CA LEU A 745 -23.45 0.01 -15.76
C LEU A 745 -23.64 0.38 -17.24
N ALA A 746 -22.90 -0.24 -18.16
CA ALA A 746 -23.06 0.00 -19.59
C ALA A 746 -24.47 -0.34 -20.09
N ALA A 747 -25.05 -1.46 -19.65
CA ALA A 747 -26.42 -1.85 -19.96
C ALA A 747 -27.46 -0.90 -19.36
N TYR A 748 -27.25 -0.44 -18.12
CA TYR A 748 -28.08 0.58 -17.49
C TYR A 748 -28.04 1.90 -18.25
N LEU A 749 -26.83 2.39 -18.61
CA LEU A 749 -26.65 3.59 -19.41
C LEU A 749 -27.26 3.44 -20.80
N TYR A 750 -27.12 2.28 -21.45
CA TYR A 750 -27.78 1.98 -22.72
C TYR A 750 -29.31 1.99 -22.58
N ARG A 751 -29.87 1.40 -21.51
CA ARG A 751 -31.32 1.42 -21.27
C ARG A 751 -31.86 2.84 -21.10
N ARG A 752 -31.08 3.73 -20.46
CA ARG A 752 -31.43 5.15 -20.25
C ARG A 752 -31.22 6.01 -21.50
N THR A 753 -30.13 5.82 -22.23
CA THR A 753 -29.77 6.65 -23.39
C THR A 753 -30.29 6.13 -24.72
N ARG A 754 -30.58 4.83 -24.81
CA ARG A 754 -30.86 4.08 -26.04
C ARG A 754 -29.81 4.28 -27.13
N SER A 755 -28.60 4.64 -26.75
CA SER A 755 -27.51 4.97 -27.66
C SER A 755 -26.22 4.29 -27.19
N TRP A 756 -25.74 3.33 -27.96
CA TRP A 756 -24.46 2.68 -27.71
C TRP A 756 -23.28 3.65 -27.77
N SER A 757 -23.36 4.68 -28.62
CA SER A 757 -22.33 5.72 -28.67
C SER A 757 -22.33 6.59 -27.41
N ALA A 758 -23.47 6.89 -26.80
CA ALA A 758 -23.52 7.58 -25.52
C ALA A 758 -23.04 6.69 -24.36
N ALA A 759 -23.46 5.42 -24.34
CA ALA A 759 -23.16 4.49 -23.25
C ALA A 759 -21.69 4.00 -23.23
N LEU A 760 -21.05 3.82 -24.39
CA LEU A 760 -19.69 3.28 -24.50
C LEU A 760 -18.66 4.32 -24.94
N LEU A 761 -18.92 5.06 -26.02
CA LEU A 761 -17.96 6.06 -26.53
C LEU A 761 -17.98 7.36 -25.71
N GLY A 762 -19.08 7.67 -25.02
CA GLY A 762 -19.19 8.80 -24.09
C GLY A 762 -18.14 8.74 -22.98
N PRO A 763 -18.05 7.64 -22.21
CA PRO A 763 -17.01 7.42 -21.22
C PRO A 763 -15.61 7.51 -21.81
N LEU A 764 -15.34 6.91 -22.98
CA LEU A 764 -14.02 7.00 -23.62
C LEU A 764 -13.64 8.44 -24.03
N LYS A 765 -14.58 9.23 -24.54
CA LYS A 765 -14.33 10.64 -24.88
C LYS A 765 -14.05 11.48 -23.63
N PHE A 766 -14.77 11.22 -22.55
CA PHE A 766 -14.52 11.85 -21.25
C PHE A 766 -13.20 11.39 -20.65
N LEU A 767 -12.88 10.10 -20.79
CA LEU A 767 -11.65 9.51 -20.29
C LEU A 767 -10.44 9.93 -21.11
N GLY A 768 -10.55 10.20 -22.41
CA GLY A 768 -9.48 10.81 -23.20
C GLY A 768 -9.04 12.17 -22.64
N PHE A 769 -9.96 12.92 -22.04
CA PHE A 769 -9.64 14.15 -21.29
C PHE A 769 -8.95 13.84 -19.94
N LEU A 770 -9.38 12.77 -19.26
CA LEU A 770 -8.80 12.32 -17.98
C LEU A 770 -7.44 11.61 -18.14
N LEU A 771 -7.19 10.94 -19.27
CA LEU A 771 -6.00 10.15 -19.58
C LEU A 771 -4.75 11.02 -19.49
N LEU A 772 -4.85 12.29 -19.88
CA LEU A 772 -3.74 13.24 -19.78
C LEU A 772 -3.40 13.57 -18.32
N PHE A 773 -4.39 13.62 -17.43
CA PHE A 773 -4.16 13.73 -15.98
C PHE A 773 -3.62 12.44 -15.37
N VAL A 774 -4.08 11.28 -15.85
CA VAL A 774 -3.59 9.96 -15.41
C VAL A 774 -2.15 9.71 -15.86
N LEU A 775 -1.78 10.09 -17.09
CA LEU A 775 -0.40 10.03 -17.59
C LEU A 775 0.51 10.99 -16.81
N LEU A 776 0.02 12.17 -16.44
CA LEU A 776 0.74 13.11 -15.58
C LEU A 776 0.96 12.54 -14.17
N LEU A 777 -0.08 11.93 -13.56
CA LEU A 777 0.00 11.21 -12.29
C LEU A 777 0.98 10.03 -12.36
N GLY A 778 0.90 9.24 -13.42
CA GLY A 778 1.78 8.09 -13.65
C GLY A 778 3.23 8.50 -13.91
N MET A 779 3.46 9.61 -14.61
CA MET A 779 4.79 10.16 -14.85
C MET A 779 5.39 10.69 -13.54
N LEU A 780 4.64 11.47 -12.76
CA LEU A 780 5.07 11.95 -11.43
C LEU A 780 5.32 10.79 -10.46
N TRP A 781 4.49 9.75 -10.50
CA TRP A 781 4.70 8.52 -9.73
C TRP A 781 6.00 7.81 -10.14
N ALA A 782 6.27 7.69 -11.45
CA ALA A 782 7.51 7.12 -11.98
C ALA A 782 8.77 7.94 -11.62
N MET A 783 8.62 9.18 -11.14
CA MET A 783 9.74 10.00 -10.66
C MET A 783 10.15 9.65 -9.21
N ASN A 784 9.41 8.80 -8.49
CA ASN A 784 9.71 8.37 -7.12
C ASN A 784 9.96 9.56 -6.16
N PHE A 785 9.10 10.57 -6.18
CA PHE A 785 9.18 11.69 -5.25
C PHE A 785 9.05 11.22 -3.78
N PRO A 786 9.76 11.86 -2.83
CA PRO A 786 9.69 11.49 -1.42
C PRO A 786 8.32 11.82 -0.83
N GLY A 787 7.75 10.87 -0.08
CA GLY A 787 6.51 11.06 0.69
C GLY A 787 5.35 11.58 -0.16
N THR A 788 4.73 12.68 0.29
CA THR A 788 3.56 13.29 -0.38
C THR A 788 3.90 14.29 -1.49
N SER A 789 5.20 14.52 -1.76
CA SER A 789 5.66 15.61 -2.64
C SER A 789 5.15 15.51 -4.08
N GLY A 790 5.01 14.30 -4.62
CA GLY A 790 4.47 14.11 -5.98
C GLY A 790 3.02 14.60 -6.11
N ILE A 791 2.21 14.40 -5.07
CA ILE A 791 0.80 14.81 -5.03
C ILE A 791 0.71 16.33 -4.86
N THR A 792 1.51 16.94 -3.99
CA THR A 792 1.49 18.40 -3.77
C THR A 792 1.92 19.17 -5.01
N LEU A 793 2.95 18.72 -5.72
CA LEU A 793 3.40 19.31 -7.00
C LEU A 793 2.34 19.21 -8.09
N LEU A 794 1.62 18.07 -8.16
CA LEU A 794 0.48 17.91 -9.05
C LEU A 794 -0.63 18.90 -8.72
N LEU A 795 -1.02 18.99 -7.45
CA LEU A 795 -2.07 19.91 -7.01
C LEU A 795 -1.70 21.37 -7.32
N ALA A 796 -0.43 21.74 -7.15
CA ALA A 796 0.07 23.06 -7.50
C ALA A 796 -0.07 23.35 -9.00
N LEU A 797 0.26 22.38 -9.88
CA LEU A 797 0.10 22.51 -11.32
C LEU A 797 -1.37 22.66 -11.75
N VAL A 798 -2.29 21.96 -11.08
CA VAL A 798 -3.73 21.97 -11.37
C VAL A 798 -4.44 23.19 -10.79
N ALA A 799 -3.90 23.81 -9.73
CA ALA A 799 -4.56 24.90 -9.01
C ALA A 799 -5.03 26.06 -9.92
N PRO A 800 -4.25 26.61 -10.87
CA PRO A 800 -4.72 27.67 -11.77
C PRO A 800 -5.92 27.26 -12.63
N THR A 801 -6.04 25.98 -13.00
CA THR A 801 -7.18 25.45 -13.75
C THR A 801 -8.46 25.43 -12.92
N VAL A 802 -8.36 25.19 -11.61
CA VAL A 802 -9.51 25.21 -10.68
C VAL A 802 -10.12 26.61 -10.56
N PHE A 803 -9.30 27.66 -10.66
CA PHE A 803 -9.78 29.05 -10.58
C PHE A 803 -10.46 29.54 -11.88
N LEU A 804 -10.30 28.83 -13.00
CA LEU A 804 -10.84 29.24 -14.30
C LEU A 804 -12.34 29.54 -14.35
N PRO A 805 -13.23 28.72 -13.74
CA PRO A 805 -14.66 28.98 -13.77
C PRO A 805 -15.04 30.29 -13.06
N ILE A 806 -14.28 30.66 -12.03
CA ILE A 806 -14.54 31.82 -11.17
C ILE A 806 -13.85 33.09 -11.71
N MET A 807 -12.94 32.95 -12.66
CA MET A 807 -12.26 34.05 -13.37
C MET A 807 -13.02 34.55 -14.61
N LYS A 808 -14.24 34.06 -14.83
CA LYS A 808 -15.11 34.51 -15.92
C LYS A 808 -15.79 35.82 -15.51
N GLN A 809 -15.55 36.89 -16.26
CA GLN A 809 -16.23 38.17 -16.05
C GLN A 809 -17.22 38.46 -17.19
N PRO A 810 -18.39 39.07 -16.90
CA PRO A 810 -19.28 39.58 -17.92
C PRO A 810 -18.62 40.75 -18.65
N SER A 811 -18.69 40.75 -19.98
CA SER A 811 -18.22 41.88 -20.80
C SER A 811 -19.11 43.10 -20.60
N PRO A 812 -18.67 44.32 -20.98
CA PRO A 812 -19.53 45.51 -20.92
C PRO A 812 -20.87 45.36 -21.67
N LYS A 813 -20.88 44.55 -22.74
CA LYS A 813 -22.08 44.17 -23.49
C LYS A 813 -22.97 43.24 -22.66
N ALA A 814 -22.39 42.25 -21.98
CA ALA A 814 -23.16 41.36 -21.10
C ALA A 814 -23.76 42.10 -19.91
N LEU A 815 -23.02 43.00 -19.27
CA LEU A 815 -23.55 43.83 -18.17
C LEU A 815 -24.75 44.67 -18.61
N GLN A 816 -24.74 45.17 -19.85
CA GLN A 816 -25.88 45.88 -20.41
C GLN A 816 -27.06 44.95 -20.66
N LEU A 817 -26.83 43.78 -21.26
CA LEU A 817 -27.88 42.78 -21.47
C LEU A 817 -28.48 42.31 -20.15
N MET A 818 -27.66 42.10 -19.10
CA MET A 818 -28.13 41.73 -17.77
C MET A 818 -29.02 42.83 -17.16
N ALA A 819 -28.62 44.10 -17.26
CA ALA A 819 -29.43 45.21 -16.80
C ALA A 819 -30.74 45.35 -17.61
N ASP A 820 -30.70 45.12 -18.92
CA ASP A 820 -31.88 45.14 -19.79
C ASP A 820 -32.83 43.96 -19.50
N ILE A 821 -32.30 42.78 -19.19
CA ILE A 821 -33.05 41.60 -18.75
C ILE A 821 -33.72 41.88 -17.41
N GLU A 822 -32.99 42.43 -16.43
CA GLU A 822 -33.57 42.76 -15.13
C GLU A 822 -34.64 43.86 -15.28
N GLY A 823 -34.42 44.83 -16.15
CA GLY A 823 -35.41 45.86 -16.51
C GLY A 823 -36.68 45.29 -17.14
N PHE A 824 -36.55 44.30 -18.02
CA PHE A 824 -37.70 43.57 -18.56
C PHE A 824 -38.38 42.70 -17.50
N GLY A 825 -37.59 42.07 -16.63
CA GLY A 825 -38.07 41.36 -15.45
C GLY A 825 -38.85 42.24 -14.49
N MET A 826 -38.47 43.51 -14.32
CA MET A 826 -39.23 44.49 -13.54
C MET A 826 -40.60 44.76 -14.15
N TYR A 827 -40.73 44.86 -15.47
CA TYR A 827 -42.04 44.97 -16.14
C TYR A 827 -42.91 43.74 -15.91
N ILE A 828 -42.32 42.54 -15.97
CA ILE A 828 -43.01 41.29 -15.70
C ILE A 828 -43.46 41.24 -14.23
N LYS A 829 -42.58 41.58 -13.27
CA LYS A 829 -42.82 41.58 -11.81
C LYS A 829 -43.77 42.69 -11.32
N ALA A 830 -43.71 43.89 -11.91
CA ALA A 830 -44.53 45.04 -11.52
C ALA A 830 -46.05 44.78 -11.66
N ALA A 831 -46.43 43.61 -12.20
CA ALA A 831 -47.73 42.95 -12.01
C ALA A 831 -48.31 43.05 -10.61
N GLU A 832 -47.47 42.84 -9.57
CA GLU A 832 -47.93 42.67 -8.20
C GLU A 832 -48.27 44.00 -7.52
N THR A 833 -47.82 45.13 -8.06
CA THR A 833 -47.96 46.43 -7.40
C THR A 833 -49.03 47.28 -8.08
N GLU A 834 -50.22 47.27 -7.50
CA GLU A 834 -51.41 48.08 -7.86
C GLU A 834 -51.10 49.59 -8.10
N LYS A 835 -49.96 50.07 -7.59
CA LYS A 835 -49.51 51.48 -7.64
C LYS A 835 -48.85 51.95 -8.94
N LEU A 836 -48.51 51.07 -9.91
CA LEU A 836 -47.87 51.49 -11.17
C LEU A 836 -48.82 51.61 -12.37
N GLY A 837 -50.13 51.45 -12.17
CA GLY A 837 -51.15 51.49 -13.24
C GLY A 837 -51.38 52.84 -13.93
N VAL A 838 -50.60 53.88 -13.63
CA VAL A 838 -50.91 55.28 -14.03
C VAL A 838 -50.08 55.78 -15.23
N LEU A 839 -48.97 55.13 -15.60
CA LEU A 839 -47.99 55.75 -16.53
C LEU A 839 -47.99 55.29 -18.00
N ASN A 840 -48.54 54.12 -18.35
CA ASN A 840 -48.98 53.71 -19.70
C ASN A 840 -49.33 52.21 -19.61
N PRO A 841 -50.60 51.80 -19.45
CA PRO A 841 -50.92 50.38 -19.39
C PRO A 841 -50.75 49.74 -20.78
N PRO A 842 -49.85 48.77 -20.99
CA PRO A 842 -49.91 47.97 -22.21
C PRO A 842 -51.21 47.17 -22.20
N ASP A 843 -51.95 47.23 -23.30
CA ASP A 843 -53.24 46.57 -23.45
C ASP A 843 -53.16 45.11 -22.98
N ARG A 844 -53.98 44.75 -21.99
CA ARG A 844 -54.08 43.39 -21.42
C ARG A 844 -54.73 42.45 -22.45
N THR A 845 -54.02 42.13 -23.52
CA THR A 845 -54.51 41.29 -24.60
C THR A 845 -54.04 39.83 -24.44
N PRO A 846 -54.81 38.84 -24.91
CA PRO A 846 -54.35 37.44 -24.96
C PRO A 846 -53.06 37.27 -25.77
N GLN A 847 -52.87 38.10 -26.79
CA GLN A 847 -51.68 38.10 -27.63
C GLN A 847 -50.44 38.54 -26.85
N GLU A 848 -50.58 39.52 -25.94
CA GLU A 848 -49.51 39.95 -25.06
C GLU A 848 -49.14 38.87 -24.03
N PHE A 849 -50.16 38.18 -23.49
CA PHE A 849 -49.95 37.05 -22.60
C PHE A 849 -49.10 35.96 -23.27
N GLU A 850 -49.55 35.46 -24.43
CA GLU A 850 -48.85 34.41 -25.18
C GLU A 850 -47.43 34.83 -25.55
N ARG A 851 -47.23 36.11 -25.89
CA ARG A 851 -45.94 36.65 -26.32
C ARG A 851 -44.89 36.73 -25.21
N VAL A 852 -45.29 37.15 -24.01
CA VAL A 852 -44.36 37.36 -22.87
C VAL A 852 -44.17 36.08 -22.04
N MET A 853 -45.15 35.16 -22.05
CA MET A 853 -45.12 33.94 -21.26
C MET A 853 -43.83 33.10 -21.40
N PRO A 854 -43.29 32.87 -22.61
CA PRO A 854 -42.02 32.17 -22.78
C PRO A 854 -40.84 32.82 -22.04
N TYR A 855 -40.80 34.14 -21.99
CA TYR A 855 -39.78 34.90 -21.29
C TYR A 855 -39.99 34.90 -19.77
N ALA A 856 -41.25 34.96 -19.32
CA ALA A 856 -41.59 34.84 -17.91
C ALA A 856 -41.10 33.50 -17.36
N VAL A 857 -41.40 32.38 -18.04
CA VAL A 857 -40.90 31.03 -17.68
C VAL A 857 -39.37 30.96 -17.71
N ALA A 858 -38.74 31.54 -18.74
CA ALA A 858 -37.28 31.57 -18.85
C ALA A 858 -36.61 32.30 -17.66
N LEU A 859 -37.27 33.30 -17.10
CA LEU A 859 -36.80 34.10 -15.96
C LEU A 859 -37.28 33.57 -14.58
N GLY A 860 -38.21 32.61 -14.54
CA GLY A 860 -38.83 32.15 -13.29
C GLY A 860 -39.87 33.14 -12.73
N LEU A 861 -40.57 33.85 -13.61
CA LEU A 861 -41.55 34.89 -13.30
C LEU A 861 -42.95 34.54 -13.85
N GLU A 862 -43.18 33.29 -14.21
CA GLU A 862 -44.42 32.77 -14.80
C GLU A 862 -45.63 32.95 -13.90
N HIS A 863 -45.49 32.77 -12.58
CA HIS A 863 -46.57 33.02 -11.62
C HIS A 863 -46.94 34.51 -11.55
N ALA A 864 -45.93 35.39 -11.47
CA ALA A 864 -46.13 36.84 -11.45
C ALA A 864 -46.79 37.34 -12.75
N TRP A 865 -46.39 36.76 -13.90
CA TRP A 865 -47.00 37.09 -15.18
C TRP A 865 -48.43 36.53 -15.31
N GLY A 866 -48.66 35.28 -14.91
CA GLY A 866 -49.98 34.63 -14.93
C GLY A 866 -51.00 35.36 -14.07
N ALA A 867 -50.58 35.84 -12.89
CA ALA A 867 -51.42 36.63 -12.00
C ALA A 867 -52.03 37.87 -12.68
N LYS A 868 -51.33 38.52 -13.64
CA LYS A 868 -51.86 39.68 -14.40
C LYS A 868 -53.16 39.38 -15.16
N PHE A 869 -53.37 38.12 -15.55
CA PHE A 869 -54.47 37.72 -16.43
C PHE A 869 -55.59 36.96 -15.71
N THR A 870 -55.40 36.56 -14.45
CA THR A 870 -56.47 35.95 -13.62
C THR A 870 -57.67 36.90 -13.46
N ASN A 871 -57.43 38.19 -13.19
CA ASN A 871 -58.49 39.20 -13.10
C ASN A 871 -59.13 39.54 -14.45
N LEU A 872 -58.37 39.46 -15.55
CA LEU A 872 -58.89 39.69 -16.91
C LEU A 872 -59.81 38.55 -17.35
N ALA A 873 -59.45 37.31 -17.01
CA ALA A 873 -60.28 36.12 -17.24
C ALA A 873 -61.57 36.13 -16.40
N ALA A 874 -61.53 36.74 -15.21
CA ALA A 874 -62.72 36.95 -14.38
C ALA A 874 -63.63 38.08 -14.90
N GLN A 875 -63.06 39.14 -15.50
CA GLN A 875 -63.81 40.29 -16.05
C GLN A 875 -64.36 40.07 -17.46
N LEU A 876 -63.61 39.35 -18.31
CA LEU A 876 -64.08 38.93 -19.62
C LEU A 876 -64.76 37.57 -19.43
N HIS A 877 -66.10 37.50 -19.48
CA HIS A 877 -66.81 36.25 -19.74
C HIS A 877 -66.34 35.71 -21.11
N PHE A 878 -65.21 35.02 -21.13
CA PHE A 878 -64.56 34.51 -22.33
C PHE A 878 -65.47 33.43 -22.92
N ASN A 879 -66.32 33.80 -23.88
CA ASN A 879 -67.19 32.92 -24.65
C ASN A 879 -66.41 32.07 -25.68
N GLY A 880 -65.23 31.58 -25.27
CA GLY A 880 -64.35 30.67 -25.99
C GLY A 880 -63.52 29.91 -24.96
N SER A 881 -64.09 28.80 -24.48
CA SER A 881 -63.55 27.83 -23.51
C SER A 881 -62.75 28.39 -22.31
N LEU A 882 -63.50 28.69 -21.24
CA LEU A 882 -63.05 28.70 -19.84
C LEU A 882 -62.16 27.50 -19.43
N GLY A 883 -62.18 26.39 -20.18
CA GLY A 883 -61.27 25.26 -19.97
C GLY A 883 -59.80 25.57 -20.20
N THR A 884 -59.45 26.60 -21.00
CA THR A 884 -58.04 26.88 -21.32
C THR A 884 -57.26 27.49 -20.16
N LEU A 885 -57.82 28.39 -19.36
CA LEU A 885 -57.04 29.05 -18.29
C LEU A 885 -56.80 28.13 -17.08
N ASP A 886 -57.80 27.35 -16.64
CA ASP A 886 -57.64 26.32 -15.60
C ASP A 886 -56.71 25.18 -16.08
N GLU A 887 -56.79 24.81 -17.36
CA GLU A 887 -55.86 23.87 -17.98
C GLU A 887 -54.44 24.45 -18.03
N PHE A 888 -54.27 25.75 -18.28
CA PHE A 888 -52.96 26.43 -18.23
C PHE A 888 -52.44 26.56 -16.80
N GLN A 889 -53.30 26.80 -15.81
CA GLN A 889 -52.93 26.96 -14.40
C GLN A 889 -52.52 25.61 -13.79
N HIS A 890 -53.26 24.54 -14.07
CA HIS A 890 -52.86 23.17 -13.74
C HIS A 890 -51.57 22.72 -14.47
N ARG A 891 -51.33 23.21 -15.70
CA ARG A 891 -50.07 22.97 -16.42
C ARG A 891 -48.89 23.79 -15.86
N LEU A 892 -49.15 24.97 -15.30
CA LEU A 892 -48.14 25.82 -14.64
C LEU A 892 -47.73 25.28 -13.27
N ASP A 893 -48.67 24.73 -12.50
CA ASP A 893 -48.39 24.10 -11.21
C ASP A 893 -47.67 22.75 -11.33
N GLY A 894 -47.58 22.20 -12.56
CA GLY A 894 -46.94 20.91 -12.87
C GLY A 894 -45.64 20.99 -13.70
N ILE A 895 -45.20 22.17 -14.13
CA ILE A 895 -43.89 22.44 -14.76
C ILE A 895 -42.87 22.75 -13.66
#